data_AF-A0A1W1GV52-F1
#
_entry.id   AF-A0A1W1GV52-F1
#
_cell.length_a   1.000
_cell.length_b   1.000
_cell.length_c   1.000
_cell.angle_alpha   90.00
_cell.angle_beta   90.00
_cell.angle_gamma   90.00
#
_symmetry.space_group_name_H-M   'P 1'
#
loop_
_entity.id
_entity.type
_entity.pdbx_description
1 polymer ?
#
loop_
_entity_poly.entity_id
_entity_poly.type
_entity_poly.pdbx_seq_one_letter_code
_entity_poly.pdbx_strand_id
1 'polypeptide(L)'
;MQDVSPHQCKVVSERKWSLSTFMEFYERVLSQRIFGPYGKLLAEEIAGDIRAGFKASDVLEVACGTGVITANLYQHLSRPLGLRLVATDLSAIAVNVARSVLSDEVQRNVPLLADVDMAELPFADASFDVIVCGFGLMFPPDKARVAREFRRVLRPGGRVYATAFHYNQLFELAREQSRQHFGMPSRLMDAALSLTDPSPITRAFTIEGLSPREGEMAELRPLAFAMGDADVREFLFNACILLEEFNQCDAPSRERYLDAMLDAVHAAVPDRRYQVEAWLLRGCVDAAHTPAQAALRAPDFSPLLAFHLPLQQDARAMRGFESARARFLADHPDYPHDQVEAMRQQEYARLDEQQVTYLDHVGGTLPPDSLLEQDYQALKRTILGNPHSGSKASQDALHRACEQIHAFFGTTPEEYEILFTANASSAIRLVAESFPFQAGSQALLTKDNHTSVHGLREYATAKGAQVKYIPLDDELLLHEGLMWRALQRLQPGAPHLLAFPAQSNATGARHDLAWIERAQAHGATVLCDAAALVPQYRLDCGRHHPDFVVASFYKIFGYPTGAGCLLARRAALDLLKPPSFAGGGVCYYSGPWSPTDRLLYRDAGQRFEVGTPNYAAFPAIARGFEFVAALGGVEAVALRSRALAEWLQAQLSSLRHHIGGALPLCQIYGPPAAQRGATLMLNFFDCYGSILPHARIKRAADRFGITLRNGCFCNLGAVQQATYATAGAEHCELDKTGKILDCTTFDEKILEKGDCGAVRISFGLGSNFTDAYRFLLFATCLLDTDASGLECMMEQSSAPAPEPRVASTVQA
;
A
#
# COMPACT_ATOMS: atom_id res chain seq x y z
N MET A 1 -41.50 -20.70 37.46
CA MET A 1 -40.35 -21.47 36.94
C MET A 1 -40.35 -21.32 35.44
N GLN A 2 -39.59 -20.35 34.95
CA GLN A 2 -39.29 -20.21 33.52
C GLN A 2 -37.77 -20.24 33.39
N ASP A 3 -37.37 -20.93 32.33
CA ASP A 3 -36.08 -21.55 32.09
C ASP A 3 -34.93 -20.54 32.05
N VAL A 4 -33.95 -20.73 32.93
CA VAL A 4 -32.67 -20.02 32.90
C VAL A 4 -31.71 -20.90 32.10
N SER A 5 -31.66 -20.73 30.78
CA SER A 5 -30.55 -21.28 30.01
C SER A 5 -29.28 -20.51 30.36
N PRO A 6 -28.16 -21.17 30.68
CA PRO A 6 -26.91 -20.46 30.97
C PRO A 6 -26.43 -19.80 29.67
N HIS A 7 -26.26 -18.49 29.69
CA HIS A 7 -25.41 -17.81 28.72
C HIS A 7 -24.05 -18.50 28.75
N GLN A 8 -23.75 -19.31 27.74
CA GLN A 8 -22.38 -19.71 27.45
C GLN A 8 -21.59 -18.41 27.29
N CYS A 9 -20.80 -18.09 28.32
CA CYS A 9 -19.89 -16.98 28.34
C CYS A 9 -18.85 -17.27 27.26
N LYS A 10 -19.06 -16.76 26.04
CA LYS A 10 -18.05 -16.83 24.99
C LYS A 10 -16.78 -16.23 25.54
N VAL A 11 -15.71 -17.01 25.56
CA VAL A 11 -14.39 -16.53 25.97
C VAL A 11 -14.04 -15.33 25.08
N VAL A 12 -13.29 -14.34 25.58
CA VAL A 12 -13.03 -13.09 24.86
C VAL A 12 -12.49 -13.35 23.44
N SER A 13 -11.68 -14.40 23.24
CA SER A 13 -11.18 -14.83 21.92
C SER A 13 -12.22 -15.36 20.92
N GLU A 14 -13.41 -15.76 21.37
CA GLU A 14 -14.51 -16.26 20.53
C GLU A 14 -15.47 -15.14 20.08
N ARG A 15 -15.27 -13.91 20.57
CA ARG A 15 -16.09 -12.76 20.16
C ARG A 15 -15.76 -12.41 18.71
N LYS A 16 -16.80 -12.22 17.90
CA LYS A 16 -16.64 -11.68 16.55
C LYS A 16 -16.24 -10.20 16.68
N TRP A 17 -15.02 -9.89 16.25
CA TRP A 17 -14.52 -8.52 16.27
C TRP A 17 -15.10 -7.70 15.10
N SER A 18 -15.48 -6.47 15.41
CA SER A 18 -15.96 -5.43 14.50
C SER A 18 -15.61 -4.07 15.10
N LEU A 19 -15.61 -3.02 14.26
CA LEU A 19 -15.34 -1.66 14.73
C LEU A 19 -16.37 -1.22 15.80
N SER A 20 -17.63 -1.65 15.70
CA SER A 20 -18.64 -1.39 16.74
C SER A 20 -18.30 -2.06 18.07
N THR A 21 -17.92 -3.34 18.06
CA THR A 21 -17.50 -4.04 19.29
C THR A 21 -16.22 -3.47 19.90
N PHE A 22 -15.32 -2.91 19.07
CA PHE A 22 -14.14 -2.19 19.55
C PHE A 22 -14.55 -0.88 20.23
N MET A 23 -15.46 -0.09 19.66
CA MET A 23 -15.97 1.15 20.25
C MET A 23 -16.75 0.90 21.55
N GLU A 24 -17.56 -0.16 21.61
CA GLU A 24 -18.24 -0.58 22.86
C GLU A 24 -17.25 -1.00 23.95
N PHE A 25 -16.16 -1.69 23.58
CA PHE A 25 -15.07 -2.01 24.49
C PHE A 25 -14.36 -0.75 24.98
N TYR A 26 -13.98 0.13 24.06
CA TYR A 26 -13.31 1.40 24.34
C TYR A 26 -14.11 2.21 25.36
N GLU A 27 -15.43 2.28 25.15
CA GLU A 27 -16.35 2.92 26.09
C GLU A 27 -16.35 2.28 27.48
N ARG A 28 -16.50 0.96 27.55
CA ARG A 28 -16.57 0.22 28.82
C ARG A 28 -15.25 0.25 29.61
N VAL A 29 -14.11 0.17 28.92
CA VAL A 29 -12.82 -0.09 29.56
C VAL A 29 -11.97 1.17 29.72
N LEU A 30 -11.93 2.05 28.72
CA LEU A 30 -11.04 3.22 28.72
C LEU A 30 -11.76 4.54 29.05
N SER A 31 -12.98 4.73 28.56
CA SER A 31 -13.60 6.06 28.55
C SER A 31 -13.75 6.74 29.89
N GLN A 32 -14.37 6.07 30.87
CA GLN A 32 -14.57 6.69 32.19
C GLN A 32 -13.26 6.88 32.97
N ARG A 33 -12.23 6.08 32.67
CA ARG A 33 -10.96 6.05 33.43
C ARG A 33 -9.94 7.05 32.91
N ILE A 34 -9.94 7.32 31.60
CA ILE A 34 -8.98 8.23 30.94
C ILE A 34 -9.71 9.46 30.40
N PHE A 35 -10.66 9.29 29.47
CA PHE A 35 -11.27 10.40 28.74
C PHE A 35 -12.20 11.25 29.61
N GLY A 36 -12.86 10.67 30.60
CA GLY A 36 -13.66 11.40 31.58
C GLY A 36 -12.86 12.47 32.34
N PRO A 37 -11.78 12.10 33.06
CA PRO A 37 -10.91 13.06 33.73
C PRO A 37 -10.35 14.16 32.82
N TYR A 38 -9.91 13.84 31.60
CA TYR A 38 -9.43 14.85 30.64
C TYR A 38 -10.55 15.72 30.07
N GLY A 39 -11.76 15.18 29.87
CA GLY A 39 -12.93 15.97 29.47
C GLY A 39 -13.32 16.99 30.55
N LYS A 40 -13.23 16.60 31.82
CA LYS A 40 -13.41 17.51 32.95
C LYS A 40 -12.32 18.60 33.00
N LEU A 41 -11.06 18.22 32.80
CA LEU A 41 -9.94 19.17 32.70
C LEU A 41 -10.19 20.21 31.60
N LEU A 42 -10.56 19.77 30.39
CA LEU A 42 -10.86 20.65 29.26
C LEU A 42 -12.00 21.63 29.61
N ALA A 43 -13.08 21.14 30.22
CA ALA A 43 -14.18 21.98 30.66
C ALA A 43 -13.74 23.03 31.70
N GLU A 44 -12.88 22.65 32.65
CA GLU A 44 -12.34 23.54 33.69
C GLU A 44 -11.42 24.63 33.11
N GLU A 45 -10.57 24.29 32.14
CA GLU A 45 -9.70 25.24 31.43
C GLU A 45 -10.53 26.29 30.67
N ILE A 46 -11.53 25.85 29.91
CA ILE A 46 -12.40 26.76 29.16
C ILE A 46 -13.21 27.65 30.11
N ALA A 47 -13.78 27.07 31.18
CA ALA A 47 -14.54 27.82 32.16
C ALA A 47 -13.66 28.83 32.92
N GLY A 48 -12.40 28.49 33.19
CA GLY A 48 -11.41 29.39 33.77
C GLY A 48 -11.17 30.62 32.88
N ASP A 49 -11.08 30.41 31.57
CA ASP A 49 -10.89 31.49 30.60
C ASP A 49 -12.10 32.38 30.45
N ILE A 50 -13.30 31.80 30.46
CA ILE A 50 -14.54 32.57 30.46
C ILE A 50 -14.62 33.45 31.71
N ARG A 51 -14.28 32.91 32.88
CA ARG A 51 -14.19 33.69 34.14
C ARG A 51 -13.14 34.79 34.07
N ALA A 52 -12.04 34.56 33.34
CA ALA A 52 -10.98 35.55 33.12
C ALA A 52 -11.33 36.59 32.04
N GLY A 53 -12.55 36.58 31.48
CA GLY A 53 -13.07 37.60 30.57
C GLY A 53 -13.15 37.18 29.10
N PHE A 54 -12.83 35.92 28.76
CA PHE A 54 -13.09 35.39 27.42
C PHE A 54 -14.59 35.24 27.17
N LYS A 55 -15.08 35.78 26.06
CA LYS A 55 -16.50 35.67 25.69
C LYS A 55 -16.69 34.48 24.77
N ALA A 56 -17.48 33.51 25.21
CA ALA A 56 -17.87 32.36 24.42
C ALA A 56 -19.38 32.15 24.51
N SER A 57 -19.93 31.64 23.42
CA SER A 57 -21.35 31.29 23.24
C SER A 57 -21.50 29.99 22.46
N ASP A 58 -20.58 29.71 21.54
CA ASP A 58 -20.58 28.54 20.67
C ASP A 58 -19.32 27.69 20.86
N VAL A 59 -19.52 26.42 21.19
CA VAL A 59 -18.48 25.40 21.35
C VAL A 59 -18.68 24.31 20.31
N LEU A 60 -17.62 24.00 19.56
CA LEU A 60 -17.54 22.86 18.66
C LEU A 60 -16.60 21.81 19.26
N GLU A 61 -17.10 20.63 19.54
CA GLU A 61 -16.27 19.45 19.81
C GLU A 61 -16.05 18.68 18.51
N VAL A 62 -14.79 18.40 18.19
CA VAL A 62 -14.40 17.57 17.03
C VAL A 62 -13.71 16.30 17.50
N ALA A 63 -13.98 15.19 16.81
CA ALA A 63 -13.65 13.84 17.24
C ALA A 63 -14.23 13.50 18.62
N CYS A 64 -15.55 13.58 18.76
CA CYS A 64 -16.24 13.34 20.04
C CYS A 64 -16.24 11.86 20.49
N GLY A 65 -15.88 10.93 19.60
CA GLY A 65 -15.83 9.49 19.86
C GLY A 65 -17.17 8.97 20.38
N THR A 66 -17.12 8.22 21.48
CA THR A 66 -18.31 7.65 22.16
C THR A 66 -19.01 8.67 23.09
N GLY A 67 -18.62 9.94 23.07
CA GLY A 67 -19.34 11.04 23.73
C GLY A 67 -18.96 11.32 25.19
N VAL A 68 -17.93 10.68 25.74
CA VAL A 68 -17.56 10.89 27.16
C VAL A 68 -17.04 12.29 27.44
N ILE A 69 -16.25 12.85 26.52
CA ILE A 69 -15.80 14.24 26.62
C ILE A 69 -16.99 15.19 26.41
N THR A 70 -17.85 14.91 25.43
CA THR A 70 -19.14 15.61 25.23
C THR A 70 -19.97 15.69 26.51
N ALA A 71 -20.10 14.59 27.24
CA ALA A 71 -20.86 14.55 28.50
C ALA A 71 -20.24 15.48 29.56
N ASN A 72 -18.91 15.48 29.69
CA ASN A 72 -18.20 16.36 30.63
C ASN A 72 -18.28 17.83 30.22
N LEU A 73 -18.11 18.15 28.94
CA LEU A 73 -18.29 19.50 28.40
C LEU A 73 -19.73 19.99 28.59
N TYR A 74 -20.73 19.13 28.40
CA TYR A 74 -22.12 19.51 28.66
C TYR A 74 -22.35 19.78 30.15
N GLN A 75 -21.97 18.86 31.03
CA GLN A 75 -22.25 18.93 32.46
C GLN A 75 -21.49 20.06 33.17
N HIS A 76 -20.22 20.28 32.83
CA HIS A 76 -19.34 21.18 33.57
C HIS A 76 -19.13 22.55 32.90
N LEU A 77 -19.49 22.70 31.61
CA LEU A 77 -19.26 23.94 30.86
C LEU A 77 -20.55 24.46 30.20
N SER A 78 -21.15 23.69 29.30
CA SER A 78 -22.22 24.21 28.42
C SER A 78 -23.53 24.44 29.16
N ARG A 79 -23.98 23.46 29.96
CA ARG A 79 -25.22 23.58 30.75
C ARG A 79 -25.13 24.66 31.84
N PRO A 80 -24.05 24.75 32.65
CA PRO A 80 -23.96 25.80 33.68
C PRO A 80 -23.84 27.23 33.12
N LEU A 81 -23.23 27.40 31.95
CA LEU A 81 -22.96 28.71 31.36
C LEU A 81 -23.91 29.08 30.21
N GLY A 82 -24.82 28.18 29.83
CA GLY A 82 -25.77 28.42 28.73
C GLY A 82 -25.12 28.49 27.34
N LEU A 83 -24.04 27.75 27.12
CA LEU A 83 -23.33 27.71 25.83
C LEU A 83 -23.97 26.70 24.88
N ARG A 84 -23.95 26.99 23.58
CA ARG A 84 -24.31 26.02 22.54
C ARG A 84 -23.14 25.09 22.30
N LEU A 85 -23.34 23.78 22.49
CA LEU A 85 -22.37 22.74 22.18
C LEU A 85 -22.84 21.94 20.97
N VAL A 86 -21.96 21.79 19.98
CA VAL A 86 -22.12 20.89 18.84
C VAL A 86 -20.96 19.90 18.89
N ALA A 87 -21.23 18.61 18.71
CA ALA A 87 -20.19 17.58 18.68
C ALA A 87 -20.20 16.84 17.35
N THR A 88 -19.02 16.60 16.80
CA THR A 88 -18.84 15.98 15.48
C THR A 88 -17.80 14.88 15.53
N ASP A 89 -18.00 13.82 14.77
CA ASP A 89 -17.01 12.77 14.57
C ASP A 89 -17.00 12.30 13.12
N LEU A 90 -15.84 11.81 12.67
CA LEU A 90 -15.73 11.16 11.37
C LEU A 90 -16.48 9.82 11.37
N SER A 91 -16.50 9.11 12.51
CA SER A 91 -17.07 7.79 12.65
C SER A 91 -18.56 7.81 12.99
N ALA A 92 -19.40 7.43 12.04
CA ALA A 92 -20.82 7.17 12.29
C ALA A 92 -21.05 6.08 13.37
N ILE A 93 -20.16 5.10 13.46
CA ILE A 93 -20.23 4.04 14.47
C ILE A 93 -20.01 4.63 15.87
N ALA A 94 -18.99 5.47 16.04
CA ALA A 94 -18.71 6.12 17.32
C ALA A 94 -19.89 7.00 17.78
N VAL A 95 -20.47 7.79 16.86
CA VAL A 95 -21.65 8.62 17.13
C VAL A 95 -22.88 7.78 17.49
N ASN A 96 -23.08 6.62 16.86
CA ASN A 96 -24.18 5.72 17.21
C ASN A 96 -24.00 5.11 18.60
N VAL A 97 -22.77 4.77 19.00
CA VAL A 97 -22.45 4.37 20.38
C VAL A 97 -22.67 5.55 21.34
N ALA A 98 -22.25 6.77 20.98
CA ALA A 98 -22.50 7.96 21.79
C ALA A 98 -24.00 8.16 22.07
N ARG A 99 -24.86 7.99 21.06
CA ARG A 99 -26.32 8.05 21.21
C ARG A 99 -26.91 6.94 22.09
N SER A 100 -26.22 5.81 22.28
CA SER A 100 -26.71 4.75 23.17
C SER A 100 -26.27 4.93 24.62
N VAL A 101 -25.16 5.65 24.87
CA VAL A 101 -24.60 5.82 26.22
C VAL A 101 -24.86 7.20 26.83
N LEU A 102 -25.04 8.24 26.02
CA LEU A 102 -25.35 9.58 26.49
C LEU A 102 -26.77 9.66 27.03
N SER A 103 -26.99 10.47 28.07
CA SER A 103 -28.33 10.68 28.62
C SER A 103 -29.25 11.38 27.61
N ASP A 104 -30.56 11.11 27.69
CA ASP A 104 -31.56 11.78 26.84
C ASP A 104 -31.48 13.30 26.90
N GLU A 105 -31.04 13.85 28.04
CA GLU A 105 -30.84 15.29 28.19
C GLU A 105 -29.71 15.80 27.29
N VAL A 106 -28.55 15.12 27.27
CA VAL A 106 -27.43 15.51 26.40
C VAL A 106 -27.83 15.37 24.94
N GLN A 107 -28.45 14.24 24.56
CA GLN A 107 -28.85 13.98 23.18
C GLN A 107 -29.84 15.01 22.61
N ARG A 108 -30.74 15.55 23.44
CA ARG A 108 -31.67 16.60 23.02
C ARG A 108 -31.01 17.97 22.86
N ASN A 109 -29.97 18.25 23.63
CA ASN A 109 -29.37 19.59 23.71
C ASN A 109 -28.06 19.73 22.92
N VAL A 110 -27.39 18.62 22.58
CA VAL A 110 -26.12 18.61 21.85
C VAL A 110 -26.32 17.90 20.51
N PRO A 111 -26.31 18.62 19.38
CA PRO A 111 -26.29 17.98 18.06
C PRO A 111 -25.04 17.12 17.89
N LEU A 112 -25.25 15.84 17.62
CA LEU A 112 -24.18 14.85 17.32
C LEU A 112 -24.17 14.57 15.82
N LEU A 113 -23.15 15.07 15.11
CA LEU A 113 -22.98 14.89 13.67
C LEU A 113 -21.92 13.81 13.38
N ALA A 114 -22.26 12.88 12.47
CA ALA A 114 -21.37 11.84 11.98
C ALA A 114 -20.84 12.20 10.58
N ASP A 115 -19.82 11.47 10.11
CA ASP A 115 -19.21 11.63 8.80
C ASP A 115 -18.61 13.04 8.58
N VAL A 116 -18.11 13.65 9.66
CA VAL A 116 -17.50 14.98 9.64
C VAL A 116 -15.98 14.85 9.78
N ASP A 117 -15.25 15.13 8.69
CA ASP A 117 -13.80 15.24 8.71
C ASP A 117 -13.39 16.58 9.33
N MET A 118 -12.52 16.54 10.35
CA MET A 118 -12.01 17.76 10.99
C MET A 118 -11.06 18.56 10.10
N ALA A 119 -10.57 17.97 9.00
CA ALA A 119 -9.82 18.63 7.93
C ALA A 119 -10.73 19.21 6.82
N GLU A 120 -12.06 19.06 6.94
CA GLU A 120 -13.05 19.64 6.02
C GLU A 120 -14.40 19.87 6.74
N LEU A 121 -14.43 20.90 7.60
CA LEU A 121 -15.56 21.13 8.50
C LEU A 121 -16.77 21.73 7.74
N PRO A 122 -17.98 21.16 7.85
CA PRO A 122 -19.18 21.61 7.13
C PRO A 122 -19.84 22.85 7.77
N PHE A 123 -19.03 23.75 8.31
CA PHE A 123 -19.46 24.97 8.98
C PHE A 123 -18.95 26.21 8.23
N ALA A 124 -19.73 27.28 8.27
CA ALA A 124 -19.30 28.56 7.71
C ALA A 124 -18.10 29.13 8.51
N ASP A 125 -17.36 30.02 7.88
CA ASP A 125 -16.25 30.73 8.51
C ASP A 125 -16.73 31.48 9.76
N ALA A 126 -15.88 31.56 10.79
CA ALA A 126 -16.15 32.29 12.03
C ALA A 126 -17.49 31.91 12.72
N SER A 127 -17.83 30.62 12.74
CA SER A 127 -19.06 30.07 13.33
C SER A 127 -18.96 29.72 14.82
N PHE A 128 -17.75 29.56 15.37
CA PHE A 128 -17.56 29.10 16.76
C PHE A 128 -16.57 29.97 17.54
N ASP A 129 -16.75 30.03 18.86
CA ASP A 129 -15.81 30.71 19.76
C ASP A 129 -14.74 29.75 20.29
N VAL A 130 -15.12 28.49 20.48
CA VAL A 130 -14.26 27.44 21.04
C VAL A 130 -14.31 26.19 20.18
N ILE A 131 -13.14 25.63 19.90
CA ILE A 131 -12.99 24.25 19.42
C ILE A 131 -12.40 23.41 20.55
N VAL A 132 -12.98 22.24 20.80
CA VAL A 132 -12.44 21.21 21.69
C VAL A 132 -12.11 19.96 20.88
N CYS A 133 -10.91 19.42 21.02
CA CYS A 133 -10.53 18.15 20.41
C CYS A 133 -9.84 17.24 21.41
N GLY A 134 -10.57 16.28 21.96
CA GLY A 134 -10.03 15.34 22.93
C GLY A 134 -9.47 14.09 22.26
N PHE A 135 -8.14 13.92 22.27
CA PHE A 135 -7.44 12.75 21.71
C PHE A 135 -7.72 12.46 20.22
N GLY A 136 -8.29 13.41 19.47
CA GLY A 136 -8.57 13.28 18.04
C GLY A 136 -7.43 13.73 17.13
N LEU A 137 -6.63 14.72 17.55
CA LEU A 137 -5.59 15.35 16.71
C LEU A 137 -4.46 14.39 16.29
N MET A 138 -4.34 13.23 16.91
CA MET A 138 -3.32 12.22 16.62
C MET A 138 -3.63 11.44 15.33
N PHE A 139 -4.90 11.27 14.98
CA PHE A 139 -5.33 10.48 13.82
C PHE A 139 -5.20 11.14 12.44
N PRO A 140 -5.56 12.44 12.23
CA PRO A 140 -5.55 13.00 10.88
C PRO A 140 -4.11 13.11 10.35
N PRO A 141 -3.80 12.63 9.14
CA PRO A 141 -2.44 12.67 8.61
C PRO A 141 -1.95 14.11 8.38
N ASP A 142 -2.86 15.01 7.99
CA ASP A 142 -2.57 16.40 7.66
C ASP A 142 -2.91 17.35 8.83
N LYS A 143 -1.96 17.56 9.74
CA LYS A 143 -2.15 18.49 10.88
C LYS A 143 -2.31 19.95 10.43
N ALA A 144 -1.73 20.33 9.29
CA ALA A 144 -1.75 21.70 8.80
C ALA A 144 -3.14 22.08 8.26
N ARG A 145 -3.76 21.20 7.47
CA ARG A 145 -5.14 21.36 7.00
C ARG A 145 -6.13 21.38 8.16
N VAL A 146 -5.94 20.54 9.18
CA VAL A 146 -6.75 20.59 10.41
C VAL A 146 -6.60 21.95 11.11
N ALA A 147 -5.36 22.43 11.28
CA ALA A 147 -5.12 23.75 11.88
C ALA A 147 -5.77 24.89 11.08
N ARG A 148 -5.71 24.82 9.75
CA ARG A 148 -6.35 25.78 8.82
C ARG A 148 -7.86 25.77 8.97
N GLU A 149 -8.48 24.60 8.99
CA GLU A 149 -9.93 24.45 9.18
C GLU A 149 -10.37 24.94 10.55
N PHE A 150 -9.61 24.62 11.60
CA PHE A 150 -9.88 25.14 12.94
C PHE A 150 -9.82 26.67 12.95
N ARG A 151 -8.79 27.25 12.34
CA ARG A 151 -8.66 28.71 12.20
C ARG A 151 -9.81 29.32 11.40
N ARG A 152 -10.28 28.65 10.35
CA ARG A 152 -11.34 29.13 9.45
C ARG A 152 -12.68 29.22 10.19
N VAL A 153 -13.06 28.17 10.92
CA VAL A 153 -14.36 28.13 11.62
C VAL A 153 -14.36 28.92 12.94
N LEU A 154 -13.19 29.22 13.51
CA LEU A 154 -13.08 30.06 14.71
C LEU A 154 -13.26 31.54 14.40
N ARG A 155 -14.01 32.23 15.27
CA ARG A 155 -14.12 33.69 15.27
C ARG A 155 -12.79 34.36 15.61
N PRO A 156 -12.59 35.64 15.27
CA PRO A 156 -11.46 36.42 15.79
C PRO A 156 -11.39 36.35 17.32
N GLY A 157 -10.23 35.99 17.87
CA GLY A 157 -10.04 35.75 19.30
C GLY A 157 -10.59 34.42 19.82
N GLY A 158 -11.15 33.57 18.95
CA GLY A 158 -11.60 32.22 19.26
C GLY A 158 -10.43 31.30 19.63
N ARG A 159 -10.75 30.21 20.35
CA ARG A 159 -9.75 29.37 21.03
C ARG A 159 -9.90 27.89 20.72
N VAL A 160 -8.76 27.18 20.69
CA VAL A 160 -8.67 25.72 20.58
C VAL A 160 -8.16 25.17 21.91
N TYR A 161 -8.81 24.13 22.41
CA TYR A 161 -8.35 23.32 23.55
C TYR A 161 -8.33 21.86 23.11
N ALA A 162 -7.18 21.21 23.20
CA ALA A 162 -7.08 19.82 22.77
C ALA A 162 -6.22 18.98 23.71
N THR A 163 -6.44 17.66 23.68
CA THR A 163 -5.56 16.70 24.34
C THR A 163 -4.98 15.70 23.35
N ALA A 164 -3.73 15.29 23.55
CA ALA A 164 -3.07 14.24 22.77
C ALA A 164 -2.16 13.40 23.67
N PHE A 165 -2.00 12.11 23.39
CA PHE A 165 -1.15 11.25 24.22
C PHE A 165 0.33 11.64 24.10
N HIS A 166 0.98 11.82 25.25
CA HIS A 166 2.44 11.84 25.37
C HIS A 166 2.97 10.45 25.75
N TYR A 167 2.34 9.83 26.74
CA TYR A 167 2.72 8.52 27.26
C TYR A 167 1.51 7.77 27.81
N ASN A 168 1.46 6.45 27.61
CA ASN A 168 0.44 5.60 28.20
C ASN A 168 1.05 4.23 28.54
N GLN A 169 1.26 3.98 29.84
CA GLN A 169 1.95 2.80 30.34
C GLN A 169 1.26 1.49 29.92
N LEU A 170 -0.07 1.46 29.87
CA LEU A 170 -0.82 0.28 29.48
C LEU A 170 -0.66 -0.03 27.97
N PHE A 171 -0.66 1.01 27.13
CA PHE A 171 -0.38 0.88 25.70
C PHE A 171 1.06 0.43 25.45
N GLU A 172 2.04 1.01 26.17
CA GLU A 172 3.45 0.62 26.05
C GLU A 172 3.68 -0.84 26.42
N LEU A 173 3.12 -1.30 27.54
CA LEU A 173 3.22 -2.71 27.94
C LEU A 173 2.57 -3.64 26.91
N ALA A 174 1.38 -3.29 26.42
CA ALA A 174 0.73 -4.07 25.36
C ALA A 174 1.57 -4.08 24.07
N ARG A 175 2.20 -2.96 23.70
CA ARG A 175 3.09 -2.82 22.54
C ARG A 175 4.33 -3.69 22.70
N GLU A 176 4.98 -3.67 23.87
CA GLU A 176 6.15 -4.49 24.17
C GLU A 176 5.84 -5.99 24.12
N GLN A 177 4.74 -6.40 24.75
CA GLN A 177 4.31 -7.79 24.77
C GLN A 177 3.88 -8.27 23.38
N SER A 178 3.18 -7.41 22.62
CA SER A 178 2.86 -7.68 21.22
C SER A 178 4.13 -7.87 20.41
N ARG A 179 5.12 -7.00 20.61
CA ARG A 179 6.44 -7.08 19.97
C ARG A 179 7.15 -8.40 20.23
N GLN A 180 7.13 -8.83 21.48
CA GLN A 180 7.77 -10.06 21.92
C GLN A 180 7.12 -11.31 21.32
N HIS A 181 5.79 -11.36 21.25
CA HIS A 181 5.06 -12.54 20.80
C HIS A 181 4.87 -12.61 19.29
N PHE A 182 4.61 -11.49 18.63
CA PHE A 182 4.15 -11.44 17.24
C PHE A 182 5.07 -10.66 16.30
N GLY A 183 6.24 -10.21 16.79
CA GLY A 183 7.03 -9.24 16.05
C GLY A 183 6.31 -7.89 16.03
N MET A 184 6.48 -7.09 14.99
CA MET A 184 6.08 -5.68 15.04
C MET A 184 4.60 -5.43 15.40
N PRO A 185 4.31 -4.54 16.38
CA PRO A 185 2.95 -4.17 16.71
C PRO A 185 2.25 -3.47 15.54
N SER A 186 0.92 -3.44 15.56
CA SER A 186 0.13 -2.77 14.52
C SER A 186 0.49 -1.29 14.47
N ARG A 187 0.71 -0.74 13.28
CA ARG A 187 0.91 0.71 13.08
C ARG A 187 -0.26 1.55 13.62
N LEU A 188 -1.44 0.96 13.85
CA LEU A 188 -2.53 1.63 14.57
C LEU A 188 -2.15 1.96 16.03
N MET A 189 -1.44 1.05 16.71
CA MET A 189 -0.94 1.29 18.07
C MET A 189 0.06 2.44 18.09
N ASP A 190 0.89 2.56 17.04
CA ASP A 190 1.83 3.67 16.90
C ASP A 190 1.11 4.99 16.56
N ALA A 191 0.07 4.94 15.71
CA ALA A 191 -0.75 6.10 15.39
C ALA A 191 -1.45 6.69 16.62
N ALA A 192 -1.91 5.82 17.53
CA ALA A 192 -2.50 6.22 18.82
C ALA A 192 -1.52 7.01 19.72
N LEU A 193 -0.21 6.91 19.46
CA LEU A 193 0.85 7.61 20.19
C LEU A 193 1.65 8.57 19.28
N SER A 194 1.13 8.89 18.08
CA SER A 194 1.86 9.66 17.04
C SER A 194 2.17 11.11 17.39
N LEU A 195 1.57 11.66 18.45
CA LEU A 195 1.80 13.01 18.96
C LEU A 195 2.53 13.01 20.32
N THR A 196 3.41 12.03 20.55
CA THR A 196 4.31 12.05 21.72
C THR A 196 5.16 13.32 21.75
N ASP A 197 5.60 13.81 20.58
CA ASP A 197 6.15 15.15 20.36
C ASP A 197 5.03 16.11 19.87
N PRO A 198 4.72 17.21 20.60
CA PRO A 198 3.68 18.15 20.19
C PRO A 198 4.16 19.15 19.12
N SER A 199 5.44 19.13 18.72
CA SER A 199 6.01 20.06 17.76
C SER A 199 5.29 20.09 16.40
N PRO A 200 4.85 18.96 15.79
CA PRO A 200 4.16 18.99 14.51
C PRO A 200 2.85 19.79 14.55
N ILE A 201 2.02 19.58 15.59
CA ILE A 201 0.72 20.24 15.72
C ILE A 201 0.85 21.69 16.18
N THR A 202 1.76 21.99 17.12
CA THR A 202 2.00 23.37 17.59
C THR A 202 2.59 24.25 16.49
N ARG A 203 3.42 23.66 15.64
CA ARG A 203 3.92 24.31 14.43
C ARG A 203 2.81 24.59 13.43
N ALA A 204 1.96 23.62 13.15
CA ALA A 204 0.80 23.80 12.26
C ALA A 204 -0.11 24.92 12.76
N PHE A 205 -0.40 24.95 14.06
CA PHE A 205 -1.14 26.03 14.71
C PHE A 205 -0.47 27.39 14.49
N THR A 206 0.84 27.49 14.75
CA THR A 206 1.59 28.74 14.56
C THR A 206 1.54 29.24 13.12
N ILE A 207 1.73 28.35 12.14
CA ILE A 207 1.72 28.69 10.70
C ILE A 207 0.34 29.23 10.27
N GLU A 208 -0.74 28.63 10.77
CA GLU A 208 -2.11 28.99 10.42
C GLU A 208 -2.67 30.12 11.32
N GLY A 209 -1.84 30.75 12.17
CA GLY A 209 -2.24 31.92 12.98
C GLY A 209 -2.99 31.60 14.26
N LEU A 210 -2.85 30.36 14.77
CA LEU A 210 -3.26 29.94 16.12
C LEU A 210 -2.06 30.08 17.06
N SER A 211 -1.98 31.22 17.73
CA SER A 211 -0.87 31.58 18.62
C SER A 211 -1.04 31.00 20.02
N PRO A 212 0.05 30.77 20.78
CA PRO A 212 -0.06 30.41 22.19
C PRO A 212 -0.67 31.57 22.97
N ARG A 213 -1.42 31.26 24.02
CA ARG A 213 -1.74 32.23 25.08
C ARG A 213 -0.47 32.50 25.90
N GLU A 214 -0.46 33.50 26.78
CA GLU A 214 0.53 33.62 27.87
C GLU A 214 0.92 32.23 28.41
N GLY A 215 2.19 31.83 28.20
CA GLY A 215 2.68 30.48 28.50
C GLY A 215 3.04 29.65 27.26
N GLU A 216 3.11 28.33 27.42
CA GLU A 216 3.46 27.38 26.36
C GLU A 216 2.20 26.83 25.66
N MET A 217 2.33 26.52 24.36
CA MET A 217 1.22 25.98 23.55
C MET A 217 0.84 24.55 23.95
N ALA A 218 1.77 23.81 24.56
CA ALA A 218 1.61 22.42 24.96
C ALA A 218 2.09 22.25 26.40
N GLU A 219 1.26 21.65 27.25
CA GLU A 219 1.57 21.45 28.67
C GLU A 219 1.24 20.02 29.09
N LEU A 220 2.16 19.33 29.80
CA LEU A 220 1.90 17.96 30.23
C LEU A 220 0.89 17.88 31.38
N ARG A 221 0.02 16.89 31.31
CA ARG A 221 -1.03 16.61 32.29
C ARG A 221 -1.04 15.13 32.63
N PRO A 222 -0.44 14.71 33.76
CA PRO A 222 -0.42 13.31 34.17
C PRO A 222 -1.74 12.89 34.83
N LEU A 223 -2.08 11.62 34.67
CA LEU A 223 -3.23 10.95 35.27
C LEU A 223 -2.82 9.53 35.70
N ALA A 224 -3.33 9.07 36.83
CA ALA A 224 -3.22 7.67 37.25
C ALA A 224 -4.60 7.03 37.40
N PHE A 225 -4.76 5.81 36.92
CA PHE A 225 -6.02 5.06 36.99
C PHE A 225 -5.77 3.58 37.33
N ALA A 226 -6.80 2.90 37.85
CA ALA A 226 -6.73 1.49 38.18
C ALA A 226 -7.61 0.65 37.25
N MET A 227 -7.16 -0.57 36.94
CA MET A 227 -7.86 -1.49 36.05
C MET A 227 -7.77 -2.93 36.58
N GLY A 228 -8.88 -3.68 36.53
CA GLY A 228 -8.89 -5.09 36.96
C GLY A 228 -8.46 -6.05 35.85
N ASP A 229 -8.13 -7.30 36.21
CA ASP A 229 -7.55 -8.28 35.28
C ASP A 229 -8.42 -8.58 34.07
N ALA A 230 -9.74 -8.61 34.26
CA ALA A 230 -10.69 -8.80 33.16
C ALA A 230 -10.62 -7.64 32.14
N ASP A 231 -10.52 -6.41 32.63
CA ASP A 231 -10.43 -5.21 31.80
C ASP A 231 -9.05 -5.12 31.11
N VAL A 232 -7.97 -5.45 31.81
CA VAL A 232 -6.60 -5.51 31.25
C VAL A 232 -6.52 -6.59 30.16
N ARG A 233 -7.08 -7.78 30.42
CA ARG A 233 -7.12 -8.87 29.44
C ARG A 233 -7.93 -8.47 28.21
N GLU A 234 -9.07 -7.81 28.41
CA GLU A 234 -9.89 -7.32 27.30
C GLU A 234 -9.16 -6.22 26.51
N PHE A 235 -8.39 -5.35 27.19
CA PHE A 235 -7.51 -4.39 26.53
C PHE A 235 -6.42 -5.06 25.70
N LEU A 236 -5.71 -6.05 26.26
CA LEU A 236 -4.72 -6.83 25.53
C LEU A 236 -5.32 -7.53 24.32
N PHE A 237 -6.52 -8.11 24.44
CA PHE A 237 -7.22 -8.69 23.30
C PHE A 237 -7.52 -7.65 22.22
N ASN A 238 -8.04 -6.47 22.58
CA ASN A 238 -8.35 -5.43 21.62
C ASN A 238 -7.10 -4.76 21.01
N ALA A 239 -5.97 -4.76 21.71
CA ALA A 239 -4.68 -4.36 21.15
C ALA A 239 -4.16 -5.45 20.19
N CYS A 240 -4.23 -6.72 20.59
CA CYS A 240 -3.71 -7.85 19.81
C CYS A 240 -4.57 -8.20 18.60
N ILE A 241 -5.88 -7.98 18.63
CA ILE A 241 -6.76 -8.26 17.49
C ILE A 241 -6.48 -7.34 16.30
N LEU A 242 -5.72 -6.27 16.50
CA LEU A 242 -5.18 -5.42 15.44
C LEU A 242 -3.89 -5.98 14.82
N LEU A 243 -3.30 -7.01 15.44
CA LEU A 243 -2.12 -7.71 14.94
C LEU A 243 -2.55 -8.80 13.99
N GLU A 244 -1.97 -8.75 12.80
CA GLU A 244 -2.29 -9.67 11.71
C GLU A 244 -2.05 -11.13 12.11
N GLU A 245 -0.97 -11.44 12.84
CA GLU A 245 -0.69 -12.80 13.28
C GLU A 245 -1.71 -13.31 14.32
N PHE A 246 -2.07 -12.49 15.30
CA PHE A 246 -3.04 -12.87 16.32
C PHE A 246 -4.43 -13.10 15.71
N ASN A 247 -4.80 -12.31 14.71
CA ASN A 247 -6.04 -12.50 13.94
C ASN A 247 -6.06 -13.81 13.14
N GLN A 248 -4.89 -14.36 12.79
CA GLN A 248 -4.78 -15.63 12.09
C GLN A 248 -4.72 -16.86 13.02
N CYS A 249 -4.58 -16.64 14.34
CA CYS A 249 -4.58 -17.72 15.33
C CYS A 249 -5.99 -18.29 15.57
N ASP A 250 -6.04 -19.58 15.93
CA ASP A 250 -7.23 -20.18 16.53
C ASP A 250 -7.49 -19.65 17.95
N ALA A 251 -8.72 -19.81 18.45
CA ALA A 251 -9.11 -19.30 19.77
C ALA A 251 -8.23 -19.85 20.92
N PRO A 252 -7.89 -21.15 20.99
CA PRO A 252 -7.00 -21.67 22.04
C PRO A 252 -5.60 -21.04 22.02
N SER A 253 -5.05 -20.76 20.85
CA SER A 253 -3.75 -20.08 20.76
C SER A 253 -3.84 -18.64 21.20
N ARG A 254 -4.92 -17.92 20.84
CA ARG A 254 -5.17 -16.56 21.31
C ARG A 254 -5.24 -16.48 22.84
N GLU A 255 -5.95 -17.39 23.48
CA GLU A 255 -6.05 -17.41 24.95
C GLU A 255 -4.68 -17.59 25.62
N ARG A 256 -3.85 -18.52 25.13
CA ARG A 256 -2.50 -18.73 25.66
C ARG A 256 -1.62 -17.49 25.54
N TYR A 257 -1.74 -16.75 24.44
CA TYR A 257 -1.01 -15.49 24.30
C TYR A 257 -1.53 -14.44 25.30
N LEU A 258 -2.84 -14.29 25.43
CA LEU A 258 -3.42 -13.33 26.40
C LEU A 258 -3.05 -13.64 27.84
N ASP A 259 -2.99 -14.92 28.23
CA ASP A 259 -2.52 -15.35 29.55
C ASP A 259 -1.08 -14.92 29.79
N ALA A 260 -0.17 -15.25 28.86
CA ALA A 260 1.24 -14.91 28.99
C ALA A 260 1.48 -13.39 29.04
N MET A 261 0.77 -12.62 28.21
CA MET A 261 0.86 -11.16 28.20
C MET A 261 0.31 -10.56 29.50
N LEU A 262 -0.81 -11.07 30.02
CA LEU A 262 -1.39 -10.60 31.26
C LEU A 262 -0.44 -10.83 32.45
N ASP A 263 0.21 -12.00 32.52
CA ASP A 263 1.21 -12.31 33.54
C ASP A 263 2.40 -11.35 33.48
N ALA A 264 2.88 -11.01 32.28
CA ALA A 264 3.95 -10.04 32.09
C ALA A 264 3.53 -8.61 32.51
N VAL A 265 2.30 -8.19 32.17
CA VAL A 265 1.75 -6.89 32.62
C VAL A 265 1.63 -6.83 34.14
N HIS A 266 1.19 -7.93 34.79
CA HIS A 266 1.13 -8.00 36.25
C HIS A 266 2.50 -7.91 36.90
N ALA A 267 3.53 -8.54 36.31
CA ALA A 267 4.89 -8.44 36.80
C ALA A 267 5.43 -7.00 36.72
N ALA A 268 5.04 -6.24 35.69
CA ALA A 268 5.45 -4.85 35.51
C ALA A 268 4.67 -3.85 36.39
N VAL A 269 3.37 -4.10 36.63
CA VAL A 269 2.49 -3.20 37.41
C VAL A 269 1.70 -4.00 38.46
N PRO A 270 2.33 -4.43 39.57
CA PRO A 270 1.70 -5.35 40.54
C PRO A 270 0.48 -4.77 41.28
N ASP A 271 0.43 -3.44 41.43
CA ASP A 271 -0.67 -2.72 42.10
C ASP A 271 -1.84 -2.39 41.16
N ARG A 272 -1.71 -2.75 39.87
CA ARG A 272 -2.71 -2.53 38.81
C ARG A 272 -3.07 -1.05 38.61
N ARG A 273 -2.13 -0.16 38.92
CA ARG A 273 -2.30 1.28 38.86
C ARG A 273 -1.41 1.86 37.77
N TYR A 274 -2.04 2.21 36.64
CA TYR A 274 -1.37 2.62 35.40
C TYR A 274 -1.25 4.14 35.30
N GLN A 275 -0.20 4.60 34.62
CA GLN A 275 0.04 6.03 34.36
C GLN A 275 -0.23 6.41 32.90
N VAL A 276 -0.82 7.58 32.71
CA VAL A 276 -1.01 8.26 31.42
C VAL A 276 -0.55 9.70 31.54
N GLU A 277 0.12 10.18 30.49
CA GLU A 277 0.46 11.58 30.33
C GLU A 277 -0.09 12.06 28.98
N ALA A 278 -0.79 13.19 29.00
CA ALA A 278 -1.30 13.82 27.80
C ALA A 278 -0.84 15.27 27.73
N TRP A 279 -0.58 15.73 26.52
CA TRP A 279 -0.45 17.15 26.21
C TRP A 279 -1.80 17.81 26.31
N LEU A 280 -1.88 18.94 27.01
CA LEU A 280 -2.93 19.92 26.90
C LEU A 280 -2.45 21.01 25.93
N LEU A 281 -3.09 21.06 24.76
CA LEU A 281 -2.77 21.96 23.67
C LEU A 281 -3.72 23.16 23.68
N ARG A 282 -3.18 24.37 23.56
CA ARG A 282 -3.96 25.62 23.57
C ARG A 282 -3.58 26.51 22.38
N GLY A 283 -4.57 26.96 21.62
CA GLY A 283 -4.36 27.90 20.52
C GLY A 283 -5.36 29.04 20.56
N CYS A 284 -4.96 30.25 20.14
CA CYS A 284 -5.85 31.41 20.03
C CYS A 284 -5.69 32.05 18.65
N VAL A 285 -6.81 32.41 18.04
CA VAL A 285 -6.81 33.21 16.81
C VAL A 285 -6.27 34.60 17.13
N ASP A 286 -5.11 34.94 16.57
CA ASP A 286 -4.52 36.27 16.74
C ASP A 286 -5.36 37.32 15.98
N ALA A 287 -5.76 38.39 16.68
CA ALA A 287 -6.56 39.49 16.14
C ALA A 287 -5.74 40.41 15.21
N ALA A 288 -4.40 40.38 15.30
CA ALA A 288 -3.49 41.17 14.47
C ALA A 288 -2.97 40.40 13.24
N HIS A 289 -3.00 39.06 13.27
CA HIS A 289 -2.79 38.24 12.09
C HIS A 289 -4.01 38.35 11.17
N THR A 290 -3.93 39.31 10.26
CA THR A 290 -4.50 39.10 8.91
C THR A 290 -3.96 37.75 8.46
N PRO A 291 -4.77 36.81 7.95
CA PRO A 291 -4.21 35.58 7.40
C PRO A 291 -3.04 36.03 6.54
N ALA A 292 -1.86 35.44 6.74
CA ALA A 292 -0.95 35.43 5.62
C ALA A 292 -1.86 34.93 4.50
N GLN A 293 -2.12 35.74 3.48
CA GLN A 293 -2.41 35.15 2.20
C GLN A 293 -1.16 34.31 1.95
N ALA A 294 -1.15 33.08 2.46
CA ALA A 294 -0.27 32.05 2.01
C ALA A 294 -0.73 31.93 0.56
N ALA A 295 -0.15 32.77 -0.29
CA ALA A 295 -0.48 32.84 -1.69
C ALA A 295 -0.41 31.38 -2.14
N LEU A 296 -1.51 30.85 -2.65
CA LEU A 296 -1.60 29.48 -3.17
C LEU A 296 -0.29 29.15 -3.85
N ARG A 297 0.50 28.28 -3.22
CA ARG A 297 1.86 28.00 -3.67
C ARG A 297 1.77 26.93 -4.72
N ALA A 298 1.46 27.35 -5.94
CA ALA A 298 1.44 26.48 -7.09
C ALA A 298 2.86 26.04 -7.46
N PRO A 299 3.04 24.80 -7.95
CA PRO A 299 4.33 24.34 -8.44
C PRO A 299 4.78 25.14 -9.67
N ASP A 300 6.09 25.40 -9.78
CA ASP A 300 6.68 26.02 -10.98
C ASP A 300 7.30 24.94 -11.86
N PHE A 301 6.59 24.56 -12.94
CA PHE A 301 7.05 23.60 -13.93
C PHE A 301 7.88 24.22 -15.07
N SER A 302 8.20 25.52 -15.02
CA SER A 302 9.02 26.18 -16.05
C SER A 302 10.36 25.48 -16.31
N PRO A 303 11.10 24.97 -15.30
CA PRO A 303 12.34 24.22 -15.54
C PRO A 303 12.13 22.92 -16.32
N LEU A 304 11.04 22.19 -16.05
CA LEU A 304 10.68 20.98 -16.79
C LEU A 304 10.26 21.31 -18.22
N LEU A 305 9.49 22.39 -18.41
CA LEU A 305 9.11 22.91 -19.73
C LEU A 305 10.29 23.47 -20.53
N ALA A 306 11.34 23.95 -19.89
CA ALA A 306 12.57 24.34 -20.59
C ALA A 306 13.37 23.12 -21.10
N PHE A 307 13.07 21.91 -20.61
CA PHE A 307 13.74 20.67 -20.96
C PHE A 307 12.89 19.82 -21.91
N HIS A 308 12.88 20.16 -23.22
CA HIS A 308 12.22 19.38 -24.29
C HIS A 308 13.24 18.68 -25.21
N LEU A 309 12.87 17.51 -25.71
CA LEU A 309 13.60 16.76 -26.75
C LEU A 309 12.94 17.04 -28.14
N PRO A 310 13.66 16.94 -29.27
CA PRO A 310 15.11 16.95 -29.36
C PRO A 310 15.67 18.31 -28.90
N LEU A 311 16.85 18.28 -28.27
CA LEU A 311 17.49 19.39 -27.54
C LEU A 311 17.61 20.68 -28.38
N GLN A 312 16.58 21.53 -28.37
CA GLN A 312 16.67 22.92 -28.82
C GLN A 312 16.48 23.88 -27.63
N GLN A 313 17.60 23.99 -26.90
CA GLN A 313 18.23 25.22 -26.36
C GLN A 313 17.49 26.10 -25.32
N ASP A 314 17.62 25.69 -24.05
CA ASP A 314 18.07 26.59 -22.98
C ASP A 314 19.48 26.15 -22.52
N ALA A 315 20.49 26.99 -22.77
CA ALA A 315 21.89 26.70 -22.42
C ALA A 315 22.09 26.47 -20.91
N ARG A 316 21.23 27.03 -20.05
CA ARG A 316 21.28 26.83 -18.60
C ARG A 316 20.73 25.48 -18.20
N ALA A 317 19.56 25.12 -18.71
CA ALA A 317 18.96 23.79 -18.48
C ALA A 317 19.92 22.69 -18.95
N MET A 318 20.57 22.90 -20.10
CA MET A 318 21.52 21.92 -20.63
C MET A 318 22.76 21.73 -19.77
N ARG A 319 23.35 22.83 -19.25
CA ARG A 319 24.49 22.73 -18.32
C ARG A 319 24.16 21.92 -17.06
N GLY A 320 22.95 22.08 -16.53
CA GLY A 320 22.48 21.32 -15.36
C GLY A 320 22.43 19.82 -15.63
N PHE A 321 21.85 19.42 -16.77
CA PHE A 321 21.81 18.04 -17.21
C PHE A 321 23.20 17.45 -17.46
N GLU A 322 24.06 18.14 -18.20
CA GLU A 322 25.41 17.66 -18.51
C GLU A 322 26.25 17.46 -17.26
N SER A 323 26.13 18.38 -16.28
CA SER A 323 26.81 18.26 -14.99
C SER A 323 26.27 17.08 -14.18
N ALA A 324 24.95 16.91 -14.13
CA ALA A 324 24.33 15.78 -13.43
C ALA A 324 24.72 14.44 -14.07
N ARG A 325 24.75 14.36 -15.41
CA ARG A 325 25.18 13.18 -16.17
C ARG A 325 26.65 12.86 -15.90
N ALA A 326 27.52 13.87 -15.94
CA ALA A 326 28.95 13.67 -15.67
C ALA A 326 29.20 13.12 -14.26
N ARG A 327 28.48 13.62 -13.25
CA ARG A 327 28.54 13.08 -11.89
C ARG A 327 27.97 11.67 -11.81
N PHE A 328 26.81 11.42 -12.43
CA PHE A 328 26.22 10.08 -12.49
C PHE A 328 27.19 9.04 -13.07
N LEU A 329 27.86 9.35 -14.19
CA LEU A 329 28.83 8.44 -14.80
C LEU A 329 30.10 8.27 -13.95
N ALA A 330 30.47 9.27 -13.16
CA ALA A 330 31.57 9.15 -12.20
C ALA A 330 31.21 8.27 -11.00
N ASP A 331 29.97 8.38 -10.49
CA ASP A 331 29.46 7.60 -9.36
C ASP A 331 29.10 6.16 -9.77
N HIS A 332 28.77 5.93 -11.05
CA HIS A 332 28.42 4.63 -11.62
C HIS A 332 29.29 4.29 -12.86
N PRO A 333 30.59 4.01 -12.67
CA PRO A 333 31.53 3.80 -13.78
C PRO A 333 31.18 2.57 -14.65
N ASP A 334 30.45 1.60 -14.09
CA ASP A 334 30.01 0.40 -14.79
C ASP A 334 28.76 0.63 -15.68
N TYR A 335 28.17 1.84 -15.67
CA TYR A 335 27.01 2.16 -16.51
C TYR A 335 27.43 2.33 -17.97
N PRO A 336 26.94 1.49 -18.92
CA PRO A 336 27.43 1.49 -20.31
C PRO A 336 26.71 2.57 -21.15
N HIS A 337 27.00 3.85 -20.89
CA HIS A 337 26.26 5.00 -21.46
C HIS A 337 26.07 4.92 -22.97
N ASP A 338 27.16 4.82 -23.74
CA ASP A 338 27.10 4.87 -25.20
C ASP A 338 26.29 3.71 -25.79
N GLN A 339 26.35 2.52 -25.16
CA GLN A 339 25.57 1.36 -25.58
C GLN A 339 24.09 1.55 -25.28
N VAL A 340 23.74 2.13 -24.12
CA VAL A 340 22.36 2.43 -23.76
C VAL A 340 21.75 3.46 -24.70
N GLU A 341 22.47 4.53 -25.03
CA GLU A 341 21.99 5.56 -25.97
C GLU A 341 21.83 5.00 -27.39
N ALA A 342 22.79 4.18 -27.86
CA ALA A 342 22.68 3.52 -29.16
C ALA A 342 21.46 2.59 -29.22
N MET A 343 21.22 1.80 -28.18
CA MET A 343 20.05 0.92 -28.10
C MET A 343 18.74 1.72 -27.98
N ARG A 344 18.72 2.83 -27.23
CA ARG A 344 17.56 3.74 -27.16
C ARG A 344 17.20 4.27 -28.55
N GLN A 345 18.20 4.70 -29.32
CA GLN A 345 18.00 5.19 -30.70
C GLN A 345 17.59 4.10 -31.70
N GLN A 346 18.05 2.86 -31.52
CA GLN A 346 17.78 1.78 -32.47
C GLN A 346 16.45 1.06 -32.21
N GLU A 347 16.12 0.83 -30.94
CA GLU A 347 15.05 -0.09 -30.55
C GLU A 347 13.85 0.63 -29.88
N TYR A 348 14.04 1.88 -29.44
CA TYR A 348 13.07 2.61 -28.64
C TYR A 348 12.96 4.10 -29.03
N ALA A 349 13.36 4.49 -30.25
CA ALA A 349 13.41 5.89 -30.71
C ALA A 349 12.06 6.60 -30.54
N ARG A 350 10.96 5.85 -30.70
CA ARG A 350 9.58 6.34 -30.54
C ARG A 350 9.32 7.01 -29.19
N LEU A 351 10.05 6.64 -28.13
CA LEU A 351 9.92 7.31 -26.83
C LEU A 351 10.44 8.74 -26.89
N ASP A 352 11.55 8.98 -27.56
CA ASP A 352 12.10 10.33 -27.76
C ASP A 352 11.28 11.10 -28.79
N GLU A 353 10.88 10.47 -29.90
CA GLU A 353 10.04 11.12 -30.92
C GLU A 353 8.70 11.60 -30.35
N GLN A 354 8.11 10.83 -29.42
CA GLN A 354 6.83 11.14 -28.79
C GLN A 354 6.97 11.91 -27.47
N GLN A 355 8.20 12.26 -27.05
CA GLN A 355 8.45 12.97 -25.78
C GLN A 355 7.96 12.23 -24.54
N VAL A 356 8.06 10.90 -24.53
CA VAL A 356 7.59 10.05 -23.44
C VAL A 356 8.75 9.55 -22.58
N THR A 357 8.69 9.88 -21.28
CA THR A 357 9.50 9.25 -20.23
C THR A 357 8.69 8.11 -19.63
N TYR A 358 9.04 6.87 -19.97
CA TYR A 358 8.30 5.69 -19.54
C TYR A 358 8.93 5.04 -18.30
N LEU A 359 8.24 5.06 -17.17
CA LEU A 359 8.70 4.60 -15.86
C LEU A 359 7.81 3.50 -15.26
N ASP A 360 7.09 2.71 -16.09
CA ASP A 360 6.26 1.58 -15.64
C ASP A 360 6.75 0.20 -16.13
N HIS A 361 8.07 0.01 -16.23
CA HIS A 361 8.67 -1.23 -16.73
C HIS A 361 8.32 -2.50 -15.91
N VAL A 362 8.03 -2.40 -14.61
CA VAL A 362 7.53 -3.55 -13.81
C VAL A 362 6.05 -3.87 -14.10
N GLY A 363 5.27 -2.86 -14.51
CA GLY A 363 3.90 -3.05 -14.99
C GLY A 363 3.89 -3.84 -16.30
N GLY A 364 4.77 -3.45 -17.21
CA GLY A 364 5.11 -4.11 -18.47
C GLY A 364 6.16 -3.31 -19.20
N THR A 365 7.15 -3.96 -19.80
CA THR A 365 8.17 -3.24 -20.57
C THR A 365 7.69 -3.01 -22.01
N LEU A 366 8.37 -2.12 -22.71
CA LEU A 366 8.11 -1.84 -24.11
C LEU A 366 8.87 -2.82 -25.00
N PRO A 367 8.30 -3.26 -26.13
CA PRO A 367 9.01 -4.14 -27.06
C PRO A 367 10.06 -3.38 -27.86
N PRO A 368 11.21 -3.99 -28.18
CA PRO A 368 12.16 -3.42 -29.12
C PRO A 368 11.57 -3.44 -30.55
N ASP A 369 11.85 -2.40 -31.34
CA ASP A 369 11.30 -2.24 -32.70
C ASP A 369 11.72 -3.40 -33.63
N SER A 370 12.95 -3.90 -33.48
CA SER A 370 13.44 -5.04 -34.26
C SER A 370 12.65 -6.33 -34.01
N LEU A 371 12.23 -6.60 -32.76
CA LEU A 371 11.43 -7.78 -32.42
C LEU A 371 10.05 -7.73 -33.09
N LEU A 372 9.41 -6.56 -33.10
CA LEU A 372 8.12 -6.36 -33.75
C LEU A 372 8.21 -6.56 -35.26
N GLU A 373 9.19 -5.90 -35.90
CA GLU A 373 9.37 -5.99 -37.35
C GLU A 373 9.67 -7.43 -37.77
N GLN A 374 10.58 -8.11 -37.09
CA GLN A 374 10.88 -9.49 -37.39
C GLN A 374 9.65 -10.38 -37.21
N ASP A 375 8.82 -10.17 -36.18
CA ASP A 375 7.63 -10.99 -35.95
C ASP A 375 6.58 -10.80 -37.04
N TYR A 376 6.35 -9.55 -37.43
CA TYR A 376 5.52 -9.23 -38.58
C TYR A 376 6.02 -9.93 -39.86
N GLN A 377 7.33 -9.92 -40.12
CA GLN A 377 7.90 -10.64 -41.26
C GLN A 377 7.72 -12.16 -41.15
N ALA A 378 7.87 -12.73 -39.96
CA ALA A 378 7.66 -14.16 -39.72
C ALA A 378 6.20 -14.57 -40.01
N LEU A 379 5.24 -13.79 -39.52
CA LEU A 379 3.81 -14.02 -39.77
C LEU A 379 3.44 -13.90 -41.25
N LYS A 380 4.11 -13.00 -41.99
CA LYS A 380 3.88 -12.81 -43.43
C LYS A 380 4.46 -13.92 -44.30
N ARG A 381 5.58 -14.53 -43.88
CA ARG A 381 6.36 -15.47 -44.71
C ARG A 381 6.16 -16.93 -44.33
N THR A 382 5.81 -17.21 -43.09
CA THR A 382 5.72 -18.57 -42.55
C THR A 382 4.27 -18.97 -42.33
N ILE A 383 3.89 -20.14 -42.84
CA ILE A 383 2.55 -20.70 -42.60
C ILE A 383 2.54 -21.34 -41.21
N LEU A 384 2.07 -20.58 -40.23
CA LEU A 384 1.80 -21.07 -38.88
C LEU A 384 0.37 -21.60 -38.80
N GLY A 385 0.22 -22.83 -38.35
CA GLY A 385 -1.07 -23.51 -38.20
C GLY A 385 -1.14 -24.25 -36.87
N ASN A 386 -2.31 -24.78 -36.51
CA ASN A 386 -2.48 -25.47 -35.24
C ASN A 386 -1.42 -26.61 -35.09
N PRO A 387 -0.58 -26.60 -34.03
CA PRO A 387 0.44 -27.62 -33.83
C PRO A 387 -0.11 -29.05 -33.76
N HIS A 388 -1.34 -29.23 -33.26
CA HIS A 388 -2.00 -30.53 -33.20
C HIS A 388 -2.49 -31.04 -34.56
N SER A 389 -2.55 -30.16 -35.58
CA SER A 389 -2.90 -30.51 -36.96
C SER A 389 -1.68 -30.89 -37.81
N GLY A 390 -0.48 -30.98 -37.22
CA GLY A 390 0.75 -31.36 -37.90
C GLY A 390 1.51 -30.20 -38.57
N SER A 391 1.27 -28.94 -38.17
CA SER A 391 2.05 -27.80 -38.65
C SER A 391 3.50 -27.88 -38.16
N LYS A 392 4.41 -28.39 -39.00
CA LYS A 392 5.84 -28.52 -38.67
C LYS A 392 6.47 -27.19 -38.25
N ALA A 393 6.20 -26.10 -38.98
CA ALA A 393 6.74 -24.78 -38.65
C ALA A 393 6.34 -24.30 -37.24
N SER A 394 5.10 -24.59 -36.82
CA SER A 394 4.61 -24.19 -35.49
C SER A 394 5.17 -25.08 -34.38
N GLN A 395 5.42 -26.36 -34.67
CA GLN A 395 6.10 -27.29 -33.76
C GLN A 395 7.57 -26.93 -33.58
N ASP A 396 8.28 -26.59 -34.67
CA ASP A 396 9.67 -26.13 -34.63
C ASP A 396 9.78 -24.82 -33.83
N ALA A 397 8.84 -23.88 -34.02
CA ALA A 397 8.78 -22.64 -33.26
C ALA A 397 8.49 -22.87 -31.76
N LEU A 398 7.58 -23.79 -31.43
CA LEU A 398 7.30 -24.21 -30.06
C LEU A 398 8.56 -24.79 -29.40
N HIS A 399 9.23 -25.73 -30.08
CA HIS A 399 10.46 -26.34 -29.58
C HIS A 399 11.52 -25.28 -29.28
N ARG A 400 11.73 -24.35 -30.22
CA ARG A 400 12.69 -23.26 -30.05
C ARG A 400 12.34 -22.35 -28.89
N ALA A 401 11.06 -22.00 -28.70
CA ALA A 401 10.62 -21.21 -27.55
C ALA A 401 10.90 -21.95 -26.22
N CYS A 402 10.60 -23.25 -26.16
CA CYS A 402 10.88 -24.08 -24.98
C CYS A 402 12.39 -24.16 -24.69
N GLU A 403 13.24 -24.36 -25.70
CA GLU A 403 14.71 -24.34 -25.54
C GLU A 403 15.19 -23.03 -24.90
N GLN A 404 14.71 -21.89 -25.39
CA GLN A 404 15.09 -20.57 -24.86
C GLN A 404 14.62 -20.37 -23.42
N ILE A 405 13.40 -20.81 -23.09
CA ILE A 405 12.86 -20.75 -21.72
C ILE A 405 13.68 -21.63 -20.78
N HIS A 406 13.99 -22.87 -21.18
CA HIS A 406 14.81 -23.79 -20.39
C HIS A 406 16.21 -23.22 -20.14
N ALA A 407 16.86 -22.69 -21.19
CA ALA A 407 18.15 -22.03 -21.08
C ALA A 407 18.10 -20.84 -20.11
N PHE A 408 17.08 -19.98 -20.25
CA PHE A 408 16.89 -18.81 -19.39
C PHE A 408 16.72 -19.18 -17.91
N PHE A 409 15.91 -20.19 -17.59
CA PHE A 409 15.69 -20.61 -16.20
C PHE A 409 16.71 -21.62 -15.66
N GLY A 410 17.64 -22.08 -16.49
CA GLY A 410 18.63 -23.10 -16.08
C GLY A 410 17.98 -24.46 -15.79
N THR A 411 16.99 -24.85 -16.59
CA THR A 411 16.22 -26.10 -16.41
C THR A 411 16.37 -27.02 -17.62
N THR A 412 15.93 -28.27 -17.48
CA THR A 412 15.84 -29.22 -18.60
C THR A 412 14.42 -29.78 -18.75
N PRO A 413 14.03 -30.27 -19.94
CA PRO A 413 12.73 -30.92 -20.14
C PRO A 413 12.52 -32.16 -19.27
N GLU A 414 13.58 -32.82 -18.81
CA GLU A 414 13.50 -33.99 -17.93
C GLU A 414 13.07 -33.61 -16.52
N GLU A 415 13.44 -32.43 -16.02
CA GLU A 415 13.09 -31.99 -14.67
C GLU A 415 11.85 -31.08 -14.65
N TYR A 416 11.71 -30.19 -15.64
CA TYR A 416 10.63 -29.20 -15.71
C TYR A 416 9.82 -29.32 -16.99
N GLU A 417 8.51 -29.17 -16.84
CA GLU A 417 7.57 -29.06 -17.94
C GLU A 417 7.15 -27.58 -18.11
N ILE A 418 7.09 -27.10 -19.34
CA ILE A 418 6.62 -25.74 -19.66
C ILE A 418 5.16 -25.82 -20.09
N LEU A 419 4.28 -25.14 -19.36
CA LEU A 419 2.88 -24.96 -19.72
C LEU A 419 2.65 -23.51 -20.14
N PHE A 420 2.34 -23.30 -21.42
CA PHE A 420 2.03 -21.96 -21.93
C PHE A 420 0.67 -21.48 -21.41
N THR A 421 0.64 -20.24 -20.94
CA THR A 421 -0.57 -19.58 -20.44
C THR A 421 -0.65 -18.16 -21.00
N ALA A 422 -1.78 -17.47 -20.80
CA ALA A 422 -1.91 -16.09 -21.29
C ALA A 422 -1.00 -15.10 -20.53
N ASN A 423 -0.63 -15.40 -19.28
CA ASN A 423 0.24 -14.61 -18.41
C ASN A 423 0.48 -15.36 -17.08
N ALA A 424 1.34 -14.82 -16.23
CA ALA A 424 1.62 -15.34 -14.89
C ALA A 424 0.35 -15.51 -14.03
N SER A 425 -0.63 -14.61 -14.14
CA SER A 425 -1.89 -14.74 -13.39
C SER A 425 -2.70 -15.97 -13.80
N SER A 426 -2.69 -16.32 -15.08
CA SER A 426 -3.33 -17.53 -15.61
C SER A 426 -2.58 -18.79 -15.15
N ALA A 427 -1.25 -18.75 -15.09
CA ALA A 427 -0.43 -19.81 -14.52
C ALA A 427 -0.70 -20.02 -13.02
N ILE A 428 -0.79 -18.94 -12.23
CA ILE A 428 -1.16 -18.99 -10.80
C ILE A 428 -2.55 -19.61 -10.63
N ARG A 429 -3.52 -19.16 -11.44
CA ARG A 429 -4.88 -19.69 -11.42
C ARG A 429 -4.92 -21.19 -11.71
N LEU A 430 -4.17 -21.66 -12.72
CA LEU A 430 -4.07 -23.07 -13.06
C LEU A 430 -3.59 -23.89 -11.85
N VAL A 431 -2.52 -23.44 -11.16
CA VAL A 431 -2.05 -24.10 -9.95
C VAL A 431 -3.13 -24.07 -8.86
N ALA A 432 -3.75 -22.92 -8.59
CA ALA A 432 -4.77 -22.79 -7.55
C ALA A 432 -5.98 -23.72 -7.78
N GLU A 433 -6.48 -23.80 -9.01
CA GLU A 433 -7.58 -24.68 -9.41
C GLU A 433 -7.20 -26.15 -9.33
N SER A 434 -5.95 -26.49 -9.67
CA SER A 434 -5.50 -27.89 -9.83
C SER A 434 -4.89 -28.50 -8.57
N PHE A 435 -4.42 -27.67 -7.63
CA PHE A 435 -3.70 -28.13 -6.43
C PHE A 435 -4.67 -28.89 -5.49
N PRO A 436 -4.25 -30.04 -4.92
CA PRO A 436 -5.15 -30.93 -4.20
C PRO A 436 -5.36 -30.51 -2.74
N PHE A 437 -5.70 -29.24 -2.50
CA PHE A 437 -6.07 -28.77 -1.16
C PHE A 437 -7.16 -29.65 -0.53
N GLN A 438 -7.07 -29.85 0.78
CA GLN A 438 -8.02 -30.61 1.59
C GLN A 438 -8.10 -30.06 3.01
N ALA A 439 -8.99 -30.60 3.84
CA ALA A 439 -9.00 -30.33 5.27
C ALA A 439 -7.62 -30.65 5.89
N GLY A 440 -7.07 -29.71 6.66
CA GLY A 440 -5.73 -29.81 7.24
C GLY A 440 -4.61 -29.21 6.37
N SER A 441 -4.85 -28.99 5.07
CA SER A 441 -3.94 -28.22 4.23
C SER A 441 -3.82 -26.77 4.71
N GLN A 442 -2.68 -26.15 4.38
CA GLN A 442 -2.42 -24.74 4.60
C GLN A 442 -1.91 -24.12 3.30
N ALA A 443 -2.51 -22.99 2.92
CA ALA A 443 -2.00 -22.09 1.90
C ALA A 443 -1.31 -20.92 2.61
N LEU A 444 0.01 -20.91 2.57
CA LEU A 444 0.86 -19.85 3.12
C LEU A 444 1.12 -18.81 2.02
N LEU A 445 0.64 -17.60 2.19
CA LEU A 445 0.80 -16.48 1.25
C LEU A 445 1.64 -15.40 1.91
N THR A 446 2.52 -14.72 1.20
CA THR A 446 3.15 -13.50 1.74
C THR A 446 2.26 -12.28 1.52
N LYS A 447 2.39 -11.29 2.41
CA LYS A 447 1.60 -10.05 2.39
C LYS A 447 1.89 -9.17 1.18
N ASP A 448 3.12 -9.18 0.67
CA ASP A 448 3.52 -8.41 -0.52
C ASP A 448 3.27 -9.13 -1.85
N ASN A 449 2.47 -10.19 -1.86
CA ASN A 449 2.09 -10.86 -3.08
C ASN A 449 1.29 -9.93 -4.01
N HIS A 450 1.42 -10.16 -5.31
CA HIS A 450 0.50 -9.57 -6.27
C HIS A 450 -0.92 -10.15 -6.08
N THR A 451 -1.95 -9.39 -6.42
CA THR A 451 -3.37 -9.74 -6.23
C THR A 451 -3.74 -11.05 -6.90
N SER A 452 -3.07 -11.40 -8.00
CA SER A 452 -3.24 -12.70 -8.67
C SER A 452 -2.87 -13.90 -7.79
N VAL A 453 -1.88 -13.75 -6.90
CA VAL A 453 -1.51 -14.80 -5.92
C VAL A 453 -2.51 -14.81 -4.77
N HIS A 454 -2.99 -13.66 -4.30
CA HIS A 454 -4.02 -13.61 -3.25
C HIS A 454 -5.32 -14.34 -3.66
N GLY A 455 -5.67 -14.33 -4.95
CA GLY A 455 -6.84 -15.07 -5.47
C GLY A 455 -6.78 -16.59 -5.23
N LEU A 456 -5.59 -17.15 -4.97
CA LEU A 456 -5.42 -18.56 -4.62
C LEU A 456 -6.20 -18.95 -3.35
N ARG A 457 -6.40 -18.00 -2.43
CA ARG A 457 -7.11 -18.22 -1.17
C ARG A 457 -8.52 -18.76 -1.39
N GLU A 458 -9.21 -18.30 -2.43
CA GLU A 458 -10.60 -18.70 -2.71
C GLU A 458 -10.68 -20.19 -3.04
N TYR A 459 -9.74 -20.68 -3.86
CA TYR A 459 -9.64 -22.10 -4.21
C TYR A 459 -9.19 -22.96 -3.03
N ALA A 460 -8.24 -22.47 -2.23
CA ALA A 460 -7.76 -23.15 -1.04
C ALA A 460 -8.88 -23.32 0.00
N THR A 461 -9.59 -22.23 0.32
CA THR A 461 -10.72 -22.24 1.27
C THR A 461 -11.89 -23.07 0.77
N ALA A 462 -12.25 -22.98 -0.52
CA ALA A 462 -13.32 -23.80 -1.10
C ALA A 462 -13.06 -25.32 -0.98
N LYS A 463 -11.78 -25.72 -0.95
CA LYS A 463 -11.33 -27.10 -0.75
C LYS A 463 -11.06 -27.46 0.72
N GLY A 464 -11.34 -26.55 1.67
CA GLY A 464 -11.21 -26.77 3.11
C GLY A 464 -9.82 -26.52 3.70
N ALA A 465 -8.89 -25.91 2.95
CA ALA A 465 -7.59 -25.50 3.47
C ALA A 465 -7.69 -24.21 4.30
N GLN A 466 -6.80 -24.09 5.30
CA GLN A 466 -6.59 -22.83 6.01
C GLN A 466 -5.67 -21.92 5.21
N VAL A 467 -5.94 -20.62 5.22
CA VAL A 467 -5.09 -19.61 4.57
C VAL A 467 -4.38 -18.81 5.65
N LYS A 468 -3.06 -18.65 5.52
CA LYS A 468 -2.26 -17.81 6.42
C LYS A 468 -1.38 -16.88 5.61
N TYR A 469 -1.25 -15.66 6.11
CA TYR A 469 -0.42 -14.59 5.59
C TYR A 469 0.85 -14.41 6.41
N ILE A 470 1.99 -14.41 5.73
CA ILE A 470 3.28 -14.04 6.29
C ILE A 470 3.44 -12.52 6.14
N PRO A 471 3.56 -11.79 7.25
CA PRO A 471 3.63 -10.33 7.21
C PRO A 471 5.02 -9.83 6.79
N LEU A 472 5.10 -8.51 6.60
CA LEU A 472 6.35 -7.81 6.31
C LEU A 472 6.88 -7.10 7.57
N ASP A 473 8.18 -6.84 7.61
CA ASP A 473 8.80 -5.95 8.59
C ASP A 473 8.72 -4.47 8.16
N ASP A 474 9.41 -3.58 8.90
CA ASP A 474 9.45 -2.15 8.62
C ASP A 474 10.18 -1.77 7.34
N GLU A 475 11.14 -2.59 6.91
CA GLU A 475 11.82 -2.43 5.63
C GLU A 475 11.01 -3.00 4.46
N LEU A 476 9.81 -3.54 4.76
CA LEU A 476 8.90 -4.22 3.83
C LEU A 476 9.51 -5.51 3.24
N LEU A 477 10.37 -6.18 4.01
CA LEU A 477 10.88 -7.53 3.75
C LEU A 477 10.03 -8.58 4.47
N LEU A 478 10.12 -9.85 4.07
CA LEU A 478 9.39 -10.94 4.75
C LEU A 478 9.88 -11.11 6.19
N HIS A 479 8.95 -11.18 7.14
CA HIS A 479 9.30 -11.42 8.52
C HIS A 479 9.77 -12.89 8.73
N GLU A 480 11.08 -13.12 8.72
CA GLU A 480 11.67 -14.47 8.74
C GLU A 480 11.22 -15.33 9.93
N GLY A 481 11.19 -14.76 11.14
CA GLY A 481 10.76 -15.50 12.34
C GLY A 481 9.34 -16.04 12.25
N LEU A 482 8.43 -15.32 11.58
CA LEU A 482 7.04 -15.73 11.40
C LEU A 482 6.89 -16.71 10.24
N MET A 483 7.69 -16.56 9.18
CA MET A 483 7.81 -17.58 8.13
C MET A 483 8.23 -18.92 8.72
N TRP A 484 9.28 -18.95 9.55
CA TRP A 484 9.73 -20.18 10.21
C TRP A 484 8.66 -20.82 11.08
N ARG A 485 7.98 -20.04 11.91
CA ARG A 485 6.88 -20.54 12.76
C ARG A 485 5.73 -21.11 11.93
N ALA A 486 5.39 -20.48 10.80
CA ALA A 486 4.35 -20.99 9.90
C ALA A 486 4.74 -22.34 9.30
N LEU A 487 5.98 -22.48 8.82
CA LEU A 487 6.51 -23.74 8.27
C LEU A 487 6.58 -24.86 9.31
N GLN A 488 7.03 -24.56 10.53
CA GLN A 488 7.11 -25.54 11.63
C GLN A 488 5.74 -26.06 12.11
N ARG A 489 4.66 -25.33 11.79
CA ARG A 489 3.27 -25.69 12.16
C ARG A 489 2.52 -26.39 11.03
N LEU A 490 3.18 -26.73 9.92
CA LEU A 490 2.59 -27.53 8.86
C LEU A 490 2.33 -28.96 9.34
N GLN A 491 1.21 -29.54 8.91
CA GLN A 491 0.78 -30.85 9.37
C GLN A 491 1.32 -31.92 8.41
N PRO A 492 2.04 -32.95 8.90
CA PRO A 492 2.51 -34.02 8.04
C PRO A 492 1.36 -34.70 7.28
N GLY A 493 1.60 -35.06 6.01
CA GLY A 493 0.66 -35.84 5.19
C GLY A 493 -0.45 -35.04 4.51
N ALA A 494 -0.59 -33.74 4.77
CA ALA A 494 -1.47 -32.86 4.00
C ALA A 494 -0.69 -32.09 2.91
N PRO A 495 -1.28 -31.83 1.73
CA PRO A 495 -0.65 -31.02 0.70
C PRO A 495 -0.72 -29.53 1.10
N HIS A 496 0.44 -28.95 1.39
CA HIS A 496 0.61 -27.54 1.73
C HIS A 496 1.19 -26.76 0.56
N LEU A 497 0.81 -25.50 0.40
CA LEU A 497 1.35 -24.61 -0.64
C LEU A 497 1.87 -23.33 0.00
N LEU A 498 3.14 -23.01 -0.23
CA LEU A 498 3.70 -21.68 -0.02
C LEU A 498 3.72 -20.94 -1.37
N ALA A 499 3.13 -19.75 -1.42
CA ALA A 499 3.19 -18.87 -2.59
C ALA A 499 3.75 -17.50 -2.20
N PHE A 500 4.87 -17.11 -2.81
CA PHE A 500 5.54 -15.84 -2.54
C PHE A 500 6.18 -15.27 -3.81
N PRO A 501 6.34 -13.95 -3.91
CA PRO A 501 7.06 -13.36 -5.03
C PRO A 501 8.56 -13.56 -4.85
N ALA A 502 9.30 -13.75 -5.92
CA ALA A 502 10.76 -13.67 -5.87
C ALA A 502 11.24 -12.21 -5.73
N GLN A 503 10.47 -11.28 -6.29
CA GLN A 503 10.67 -9.84 -6.13
C GLN A 503 9.30 -9.15 -6.00
N SER A 504 9.13 -8.28 -5.02
CA SER A 504 7.92 -7.47 -4.86
C SER A 504 7.74 -6.54 -6.07
N ASN A 505 6.54 -6.55 -6.66
CA ASN A 505 6.21 -5.61 -7.74
C ASN A 505 5.94 -4.18 -7.24
N ALA A 506 5.74 -3.99 -5.93
CA ALA A 506 5.50 -2.69 -5.33
C ALA A 506 6.82 -2.02 -4.94
N THR A 507 7.56 -2.65 -4.04
CA THR A 507 8.78 -2.06 -3.42
C THR A 507 10.07 -2.41 -4.17
N GLY A 508 10.01 -3.39 -5.07
CA GLY A 508 11.20 -3.98 -5.69
C GLY A 508 11.97 -4.91 -4.76
N ALA A 509 11.53 -5.12 -3.51
CA ALA A 509 12.21 -5.98 -2.53
C ALA A 509 12.48 -7.38 -3.11
N ARG A 510 13.73 -7.85 -3.04
CA ARG A 510 14.12 -9.21 -3.42
C ARG A 510 14.07 -10.11 -2.20
N HIS A 511 13.36 -11.22 -2.30
CA HIS A 511 13.23 -12.17 -1.21
C HIS A 511 14.30 -13.26 -1.29
N ASP A 512 14.71 -13.80 -0.13
CA ASP A 512 15.65 -14.92 -0.06
C ASP A 512 15.04 -16.17 -0.70
N LEU A 513 15.60 -16.59 -1.84
CA LEU A 513 15.15 -17.78 -2.57
C LEU A 513 15.43 -19.08 -1.80
N ALA A 514 16.27 -19.07 -0.77
CA ALA A 514 16.44 -20.23 0.10
C ALA A 514 15.14 -20.64 0.82
N TRP A 515 14.13 -19.76 0.89
CA TRP A 515 12.81 -20.12 1.37
C TRP A 515 12.14 -21.25 0.57
N ILE A 516 12.51 -21.43 -0.71
CA ILE A 516 12.03 -22.54 -1.54
C ILE A 516 12.44 -23.87 -0.89
N GLU A 517 13.74 -24.09 -0.73
CA GLU A 517 14.30 -25.32 -0.15
C GLU A 517 13.85 -25.52 1.30
N ARG A 518 13.82 -24.44 2.10
CA ARG A 518 13.39 -24.48 3.50
C ARG A 518 11.92 -24.89 3.65
N ALA A 519 11.04 -24.40 2.78
CA ALA A 519 9.63 -24.76 2.80
C ALA A 519 9.39 -26.20 2.32
N GLN A 520 10.08 -26.61 1.25
CA GLN A 520 10.06 -27.99 0.75
C GLN A 520 10.53 -28.99 1.82
N ALA A 521 11.57 -28.66 2.59
CA ALA A 521 12.05 -29.48 3.71
C ALA A 521 11.00 -29.66 4.83
N HIS A 522 10.03 -28.76 4.94
CA HIS A 522 8.90 -28.85 5.87
C HIS A 522 7.61 -29.42 5.24
N GLY A 523 7.71 -29.94 4.01
CA GLY A 523 6.59 -30.60 3.32
C GLY A 523 5.65 -29.66 2.58
N ALA A 524 6.02 -28.39 2.36
CA ALA A 524 5.27 -27.48 1.51
C ALA A 524 5.73 -27.55 0.05
N THR A 525 4.77 -27.59 -0.88
CA THR A 525 5.02 -27.27 -2.29
C THR A 525 5.17 -25.75 -2.44
N VAL A 526 6.04 -25.29 -3.33
CA VAL A 526 6.36 -23.86 -3.49
C VAL A 526 5.99 -23.32 -4.86
N LEU A 527 5.11 -22.31 -4.87
CA LEU A 527 4.88 -21.44 -6.03
C LEU A 527 5.71 -20.17 -5.88
N CYS A 528 6.66 -19.99 -6.78
CA CYS A 528 7.52 -18.81 -6.86
C CYS A 528 7.00 -17.87 -7.96
N ASP A 529 6.45 -16.71 -7.57
CA ASP A 529 6.06 -15.67 -8.53
C ASP A 529 7.29 -14.87 -8.96
N ALA A 530 7.82 -15.24 -10.12
CA ALA A 530 9.02 -14.64 -10.69
C ALA A 530 8.71 -13.45 -11.60
N ALA A 531 7.44 -13.08 -11.81
CA ALA A 531 7.02 -12.15 -12.86
C ALA A 531 7.63 -10.74 -12.75
N ALA A 532 7.96 -10.28 -11.53
CA ALA A 532 8.64 -9.01 -11.31
C ALA A 532 10.17 -9.15 -11.17
N LEU A 533 10.69 -10.37 -10.97
CA LEU A 533 12.12 -10.65 -10.85
C LEU A 533 12.80 -10.81 -12.23
N VAL A 534 12.23 -11.67 -13.08
CA VAL A 534 12.84 -12.12 -14.34
C VAL A 534 13.10 -11.06 -15.41
N PRO A 535 12.50 -9.85 -15.38
CA PRO A 535 12.94 -8.78 -16.28
C PRO A 535 14.37 -8.27 -16.01
N GLN A 536 14.91 -8.50 -14.81
CA GLN A 536 16.18 -7.93 -14.35
C GLN A 536 17.11 -8.99 -13.72
N TYR A 537 16.59 -10.08 -13.19
CA TYR A 537 17.40 -11.09 -12.52
C TYR A 537 17.01 -12.48 -13.01
N ARG A 538 18.01 -13.29 -13.33
CA ARG A 538 17.79 -14.69 -13.69
C ARG A 538 17.45 -15.49 -12.44
N LEU A 539 16.34 -16.24 -12.51
CA LEU A 539 16.01 -17.27 -11.52
C LEU A 539 16.62 -18.59 -11.95
N ASP A 540 17.70 -19.00 -11.29
CA ASP A 540 18.34 -20.30 -11.53
C ASP A 540 17.56 -21.41 -10.81
N CYS A 541 16.68 -22.06 -11.56
CA CYS A 541 15.85 -23.15 -11.05
C CYS A 541 16.64 -24.46 -10.89
N GLY A 542 17.81 -24.59 -11.52
CA GLY A 542 18.74 -25.70 -11.30
C GLY A 542 19.51 -25.58 -9.97
N ARG A 543 19.44 -24.42 -9.31
CA ARG A 543 19.97 -24.21 -7.96
C ARG A 543 18.89 -24.37 -6.88
N HIS A 544 17.77 -23.66 -7.04
CA HIS A 544 16.76 -23.55 -5.97
C HIS A 544 15.59 -24.53 -6.09
N HIS A 545 15.43 -25.16 -7.26
CA HIS A 545 14.43 -26.18 -7.55
C HIS A 545 12.97 -25.88 -7.10
N PRO A 546 12.39 -24.70 -7.41
CA PRO A 546 11.00 -24.40 -7.10
C PRO A 546 10.02 -25.38 -7.76
N ASP A 547 8.94 -25.74 -7.07
CA ASP A 547 7.95 -26.67 -7.62
C ASP A 547 7.16 -26.05 -8.79
N PHE A 548 6.82 -24.76 -8.65
CA PHE A 548 6.15 -23.98 -9.68
C PHE A 548 6.80 -22.60 -9.81
N VAL A 549 7.07 -22.18 -11.05
CA VAL A 549 7.52 -20.82 -11.39
C VAL A 549 6.58 -20.21 -12.40
N VAL A 550 6.16 -18.97 -12.16
CA VAL A 550 5.26 -18.25 -13.07
C VAL A 550 5.94 -17.02 -13.67
N ALA A 551 5.72 -16.78 -14.95
CA ALA A 551 6.29 -15.65 -15.66
C ALA A 551 5.35 -15.11 -16.76
N SER A 552 5.51 -13.83 -17.10
CA SER A 552 4.85 -13.18 -18.24
C SER A 552 5.91 -12.58 -19.17
N PHE A 553 5.87 -12.94 -20.45
CA PHE A 553 6.96 -12.60 -21.37
C PHE A 553 7.00 -11.10 -21.72
N TYR A 554 5.83 -10.45 -21.80
CA TYR A 554 5.74 -9.00 -22.00
C TYR A 554 6.41 -8.17 -20.88
N LYS A 555 6.66 -8.76 -19.70
CA LYS A 555 7.43 -8.08 -18.65
C LYS A 555 8.94 -8.17 -18.88
N ILE A 556 9.41 -9.22 -19.54
CA ILE A 556 10.84 -9.43 -19.81
C ILE A 556 11.28 -8.59 -21.01
N PHE A 557 10.54 -8.69 -22.13
CA PHE A 557 10.94 -8.08 -23.41
C PHE A 557 9.78 -7.40 -24.17
N GLY A 558 8.65 -7.16 -23.51
CA GLY A 558 7.60 -6.23 -23.98
C GLY A 558 6.57 -6.81 -24.95
N TYR A 559 6.89 -7.91 -25.65
CA TYR A 559 6.00 -8.56 -26.60
C TYR A 559 6.37 -10.04 -26.75
N PRO A 560 5.42 -10.99 -26.85
CA PRO A 560 4.00 -10.77 -27.03
C PRO A 560 3.23 -10.61 -25.72
N THR A 561 2.20 -9.76 -25.75
CA THR A 561 1.14 -9.78 -24.74
C THR A 561 0.26 -11.01 -24.97
N GLY A 562 -0.44 -11.47 -23.92
CA GLY A 562 -1.21 -12.71 -24.00
C GLY A 562 -0.35 -13.99 -24.08
N ALA A 563 0.92 -13.91 -23.67
CA ALA A 563 1.80 -15.06 -23.52
C ALA A 563 2.60 -15.00 -22.20
N GLY A 564 2.59 -16.11 -21.49
CA GLY A 564 3.38 -16.40 -20.31
C GLY A 564 3.53 -17.91 -20.14
N CYS A 565 4.05 -18.33 -19.00
CA CYS A 565 4.20 -19.75 -18.72
C CYS A 565 4.12 -20.06 -17.23
N LEU A 566 3.76 -21.32 -16.96
CA LEU A 566 4.06 -22.04 -15.74
C LEU A 566 5.21 -23.01 -16.07
N LEU A 567 6.36 -22.86 -15.42
CA LEU A 567 7.35 -23.93 -15.34
C LEU A 567 6.98 -24.78 -14.12
N ALA A 568 6.63 -26.04 -14.34
CA ALA A 568 6.27 -26.96 -13.28
C ALA A 568 7.31 -28.07 -13.20
N ARG A 569 7.89 -28.28 -12.02
CA ARG A 569 8.74 -29.43 -11.77
C ARG A 569 7.90 -30.70 -11.94
N ARG A 570 8.38 -31.70 -12.68
CA ARG A 570 7.57 -32.88 -13.04
C ARG A 570 6.94 -33.57 -11.83
N ALA A 571 7.70 -33.74 -10.75
CA ALA A 571 7.19 -34.34 -9.51
C ALA A 571 6.04 -33.55 -8.88
N ALA A 572 6.07 -32.22 -8.97
CA ALA A 572 5.00 -31.35 -8.47
C ALA A 572 3.80 -31.28 -9.44
N LEU A 573 4.06 -31.35 -10.75
CA LEU A 573 3.02 -31.40 -11.78
C LEU A 573 2.10 -32.62 -11.60
N ASP A 574 2.63 -33.75 -11.13
CA ASP A 574 1.87 -34.97 -10.84
C ASP A 574 0.90 -34.83 -9.66
N LEU A 575 1.13 -33.84 -8.78
CA LEU A 575 0.17 -33.49 -7.73
C LEU A 575 -1.06 -32.76 -8.29
N LEU A 576 -0.91 -32.07 -9.43
CA LEU A 576 -1.95 -31.26 -10.03
C LEU A 576 -2.95 -32.12 -10.81
N LYS A 577 -4.24 -31.84 -10.64
CA LYS A 577 -5.34 -32.46 -11.40
C LYS A 577 -6.02 -31.42 -12.29
N PRO A 578 -6.22 -31.68 -13.60
CA PRO A 578 -6.94 -30.76 -14.48
C PRO A 578 -8.32 -30.42 -13.91
N PRO A 579 -8.67 -29.13 -13.74
CA PRO A 579 -9.96 -28.73 -13.20
C PRO A 579 -11.10 -28.91 -14.20
N SER A 580 -10.76 -28.90 -15.49
CA SER A 580 -11.64 -29.18 -16.61
C SER A 580 -10.80 -29.72 -17.78
N PHE A 581 -11.47 -30.11 -18.86
CA PHE A 581 -10.81 -30.58 -20.07
C PHE A 581 -11.38 -29.87 -21.30
N ALA A 582 -10.51 -29.62 -22.28
CA ALA A 582 -10.91 -29.12 -23.60
C ALA A 582 -9.86 -29.52 -24.64
N GLY A 583 -10.31 -29.66 -25.89
CA GLY A 583 -9.49 -29.79 -27.11
C GLY A 583 -8.07 -30.29 -26.88
N GLY A 584 -7.11 -29.36 -26.82
CA GLY A 584 -5.67 -29.59 -26.72
C GLY A 584 -5.24 -30.63 -25.68
N GLY A 585 -5.87 -30.65 -24.49
CA GLY A 585 -5.48 -31.53 -23.39
C GLY A 585 -6.07 -32.94 -23.41
N VAL A 586 -6.90 -33.27 -24.40
CA VAL A 586 -7.61 -34.55 -24.47
C VAL A 586 -7.31 -35.28 -25.79
N CYS A 587 -7.00 -36.57 -25.68
CA CYS A 587 -6.87 -37.47 -26.82
C CYS A 587 -8.22 -38.02 -27.28
N TYR A 588 -9.11 -38.30 -26.32
CA TYR A 588 -10.39 -38.96 -26.58
C TYR A 588 -11.41 -38.68 -25.48
N TYR A 589 -12.66 -38.42 -25.87
CA TYR A 589 -13.81 -38.32 -24.98
C TYR A 589 -15.01 -39.02 -25.62
N SER A 590 -15.56 -40.05 -24.97
CA SER A 590 -16.68 -40.82 -25.54
C SER A 590 -18.06 -40.29 -25.20
N GLY A 591 -18.18 -39.32 -24.28
CA GLY A 591 -19.43 -38.68 -23.90
C GLY A 591 -20.52 -39.59 -23.31
N PRO A 592 -21.63 -39.00 -22.84
CA PRO A 592 -22.73 -39.73 -22.23
C PRO A 592 -23.53 -40.61 -23.21
N TRP A 593 -23.26 -40.50 -24.51
CA TRP A 593 -23.85 -41.30 -25.59
C TRP A 593 -23.09 -42.61 -25.87
N SER A 594 -21.91 -42.80 -25.27
CA SER A 594 -21.16 -44.05 -25.33
C SER A 594 -21.37 -44.85 -24.04
N PRO A 595 -21.59 -46.18 -24.09
CA PRO A 595 -21.69 -47.01 -22.89
C PRO A 595 -20.39 -47.08 -22.08
N THR A 596 -19.27 -46.55 -22.60
CA THR A 596 -17.95 -46.62 -21.95
C THR A 596 -17.55 -45.39 -21.15
N ASP A 597 -18.25 -44.24 -21.29
CA ASP A 597 -17.95 -42.93 -20.67
C ASP A 597 -16.45 -42.71 -20.31
N ARG A 598 -15.59 -42.74 -21.32
CA ARG A 598 -14.12 -42.62 -21.18
C ARG A 598 -13.63 -41.23 -21.55
N LEU A 599 -12.72 -40.73 -20.72
CA LEU A 599 -11.92 -39.53 -20.97
C LEU A 599 -10.43 -39.90 -20.90
N LEU A 600 -9.69 -39.64 -21.97
CA LEU A 600 -8.25 -39.88 -22.06
C LEU A 600 -7.53 -38.55 -22.24
N TYR A 601 -6.79 -38.13 -21.22
CA TYR A 601 -5.92 -36.94 -21.30
C TYR A 601 -4.66 -37.23 -22.10
N ARG A 602 -4.04 -36.16 -22.62
CA ARG A 602 -2.65 -36.22 -23.10
C ARG A 602 -1.69 -36.40 -21.92
N ASP A 603 -0.50 -36.88 -22.22
CA ASP A 603 0.53 -37.11 -21.20
C ASP A 603 1.12 -35.81 -20.64
N ALA A 604 1.76 -35.90 -19.47
CA ALA A 604 2.54 -34.82 -18.85
C ALA A 604 1.77 -33.49 -18.74
N GLY A 605 2.38 -32.37 -19.16
CA GLY A 605 1.80 -31.03 -19.05
C GLY A 605 0.69 -30.75 -20.05
N GLN A 606 0.65 -31.47 -21.17
CA GLN A 606 -0.33 -31.24 -22.23
C GLN A 606 -1.77 -31.44 -21.74
N ARG A 607 -2.01 -32.25 -20.71
CA ARG A 607 -3.33 -32.41 -20.08
C ARG A 607 -3.94 -31.11 -19.55
N PHE A 608 -3.13 -30.08 -19.34
CA PHE A 608 -3.55 -28.75 -18.87
C PHE A 608 -3.68 -27.72 -20.00
N GLU A 609 -3.39 -28.08 -21.27
CA GLU A 609 -3.58 -27.21 -22.42
C GLU A 609 -5.08 -27.13 -22.79
N VAL A 610 -5.77 -26.17 -22.19
CA VAL A 610 -7.19 -25.94 -22.47
C VAL A 610 -7.33 -25.16 -23.79
N GLY A 611 -7.61 -25.89 -24.87
CA GLY A 611 -7.88 -25.29 -26.20
C GLY A 611 -6.66 -25.24 -27.11
N THR A 612 -6.69 -24.37 -28.13
CA THR A 612 -5.56 -24.19 -29.07
C THR A 612 -4.53 -23.25 -28.46
N PRO A 613 -3.24 -23.61 -28.40
CA PRO A 613 -2.21 -22.71 -27.88
C PRO A 613 -2.02 -21.49 -28.79
N ASN A 614 -1.48 -20.40 -28.24
CA ASN A 614 -1.13 -19.19 -29.01
C ASN A 614 0.13 -19.42 -29.87
N TYR A 615 0.03 -20.31 -30.86
CA TYR A 615 1.16 -20.78 -31.64
C TYR A 615 1.82 -19.68 -32.50
N ALA A 616 1.08 -18.61 -32.80
CA ALA A 616 1.60 -17.44 -33.49
C ALA A 616 2.64 -16.68 -32.65
N ALA A 617 2.59 -16.80 -31.32
CA ALA A 617 3.50 -16.12 -30.41
C ALA A 617 4.85 -16.82 -30.22
N PHE A 618 4.96 -18.13 -30.51
CA PHE A 618 6.18 -18.90 -30.23
C PHE A 618 7.44 -18.34 -30.91
N PRO A 619 7.41 -17.93 -32.20
CA PRO A 619 8.57 -17.30 -32.81
C PRO A 619 9.02 -16.03 -32.09
N ALA A 620 8.08 -15.18 -31.66
CA ALA A 620 8.39 -13.94 -30.94
C ALA A 620 8.97 -14.19 -29.55
N ILE A 621 8.47 -15.20 -28.84
CA ILE A 621 8.98 -15.59 -27.51
C ILE A 621 10.45 -16.01 -27.61
N ALA A 622 10.78 -16.90 -28.55
CA ALA A 622 12.16 -17.34 -28.76
C ALA A 622 13.10 -16.15 -29.04
N ARG A 623 12.73 -15.27 -29.98
CA ARG A 623 13.54 -14.09 -30.34
C ARG A 623 13.63 -13.07 -29.22
N GLY A 624 12.61 -12.92 -28.39
CA GLY A 624 12.65 -12.06 -27.21
C GLY A 624 13.74 -12.48 -26.23
N PHE A 625 13.87 -13.79 -25.96
CA PHE A 625 14.97 -14.32 -25.15
C PHE A 625 16.33 -14.18 -25.84
N GLU A 626 16.42 -14.43 -27.14
CA GLU A 626 17.65 -14.25 -27.92
C GLU A 626 18.10 -12.77 -27.93
N PHE A 627 17.17 -11.83 -28.05
CA PHE A 627 17.43 -10.39 -27.96
C PHE A 627 18.02 -10.02 -26.60
N VAL A 628 17.39 -10.45 -25.51
CA VAL A 628 17.88 -10.19 -24.15
C VAL A 628 19.24 -10.85 -23.93
N ALA A 629 19.45 -12.07 -24.42
CA ALA A 629 20.75 -12.74 -24.35
C ALA A 629 21.84 -11.97 -25.11
N ALA A 630 21.52 -11.43 -26.29
CA ALA A 630 22.44 -10.62 -27.09
C ALA A 630 22.84 -9.30 -26.41
N LEU A 631 21.99 -8.75 -25.53
CA LEU A 631 22.32 -7.60 -24.69
C LEU A 631 23.26 -7.92 -23.51
N GLY A 632 23.68 -9.18 -23.35
CA GLY A 632 24.44 -9.64 -22.19
C GLY A 632 23.56 -10.18 -21.05
N GLY A 633 22.30 -10.55 -21.36
CA GLY A 633 21.36 -11.11 -20.38
C GLY A 633 20.58 -10.06 -19.60
N VAL A 634 19.70 -10.54 -18.71
CA VAL A 634 18.90 -9.65 -17.84
C VAL A 634 19.77 -8.95 -16.79
N GLU A 635 20.93 -9.51 -16.47
CA GLU A 635 21.91 -8.94 -15.55
C GLU A 635 22.48 -7.61 -16.07
N ALA A 636 22.75 -7.51 -17.37
CA ALA A 636 23.17 -6.26 -18.00
C ALA A 636 22.05 -5.20 -17.93
N VAL A 637 20.79 -5.62 -18.09
CA VAL A 637 19.61 -4.76 -17.93
C VAL A 637 19.45 -4.31 -16.47
N ALA A 638 19.65 -5.21 -15.50
CA ALA A 638 19.62 -4.87 -14.09
C ALA A 638 20.72 -3.89 -13.70
N LEU A 639 21.96 -4.10 -14.15
CA LEU A 639 23.08 -3.22 -13.84
C LEU A 639 22.75 -1.77 -14.20
N ARG A 640 22.30 -1.52 -15.44
CA ARG A 640 21.95 -0.17 -15.90
C ARG A 640 20.71 0.38 -15.20
N SER A 641 19.65 -0.43 -15.04
CA SER A 641 18.39 0.02 -14.46
C SER A 641 18.56 0.36 -12.98
N ARG A 642 19.35 -0.45 -12.25
CA ARG A 642 19.67 -0.22 -10.84
C ARG A 642 20.49 1.04 -10.65
N ALA A 643 21.48 1.31 -11.49
CA ALA A 643 22.24 2.56 -11.43
C ALA A 643 21.32 3.79 -11.54
N LEU A 644 20.37 3.78 -12.49
CA LEU A 644 19.37 4.85 -12.62
C LEU A 644 18.49 4.99 -11.37
N ALA A 645 18.01 3.86 -10.83
CA ALA A 645 17.18 3.84 -9.62
C ALA A 645 17.94 4.32 -8.37
N GLU A 646 19.18 3.88 -8.18
CA GLU A 646 20.07 4.28 -7.09
C GLU A 646 20.37 5.78 -7.13
N TRP A 647 20.77 6.28 -8.30
CA TRP A 647 21.01 7.70 -8.49
C TRP A 647 19.77 8.53 -8.20
N LEU A 648 18.62 8.16 -8.78
CA LEU A 648 17.38 8.90 -8.58
C LEU A 648 16.92 8.86 -7.12
N GLN A 649 17.01 7.70 -6.46
CA GLN A 649 16.71 7.57 -5.04
C GLN A 649 17.58 8.53 -4.21
N ALA A 650 18.89 8.60 -4.48
CA ALA A 650 19.80 9.48 -3.76
C ALA A 650 19.43 10.95 -3.96
N GLN A 651 19.11 11.36 -5.20
CA GLN A 651 18.69 12.72 -5.50
C GLN A 651 17.36 13.07 -4.80
N LEU A 652 16.33 12.25 -4.96
CA LEU A 652 15.01 12.46 -4.33
C LEU A 652 15.11 12.51 -2.80
N SER A 653 15.87 11.60 -2.20
CA SER A 653 16.10 11.55 -0.75
C SER A 653 16.84 12.78 -0.21
N SER A 654 17.48 13.59 -1.07
CA SER A 654 18.17 14.83 -0.69
C SER A 654 17.28 16.07 -0.77
N LEU A 655 16.15 16.01 -1.49
CA LEU A 655 15.26 17.16 -1.69
C LEU A 655 14.54 17.51 -0.40
N ARG A 656 14.64 18.78 0.02
CA ARG A 656 13.95 19.35 1.18
C ARG A 656 13.24 20.62 0.77
N HIS A 657 12.02 20.83 1.28
CA HIS A 657 11.36 22.13 1.18
C HIS A 657 12.22 23.20 1.86
N HIS A 658 12.40 24.35 1.22
CA HIS A 658 13.10 25.48 1.84
C HIS A 658 12.20 26.14 2.89
N ILE A 659 10.89 26.03 2.69
CA ILE A 659 9.87 26.55 3.59
C ILE A 659 9.35 25.42 4.48
N GLY A 660 8.84 25.74 5.68
CA GLY A 660 8.35 24.69 6.57
C GLY A 660 9.46 23.83 7.17
N GLY A 661 10.66 24.39 7.37
CA GLY A 661 11.71 23.82 8.24
C GLY A 661 12.37 22.57 7.68
N ALA A 662 12.70 22.59 6.39
CA ALA A 662 13.49 21.55 5.75
C ALA A 662 12.86 20.16 5.82
N LEU A 663 11.54 20.06 5.64
CA LEU A 663 10.86 18.77 5.52
C LEU A 663 11.25 18.06 4.20
N PRO A 664 11.36 16.72 4.18
CA PRO A 664 11.55 15.94 2.96
C PRO A 664 10.41 16.13 1.95
N LEU A 665 10.78 16.31 0.68
CA LEU A 665 9.80 16.38 -0.41
C LEU A 665 9.08 15.05 -0.65
N CYS A 666 9.76 13.92 -0.42
CA CYS A 666 9.17 12.61 -0.65
C CYS A 666 9.72 11.58 0.34
N GLN A 667 8.91 10.56 0.59
CA GLN A 667 9.31 9.35 1.31
C GLN A 667 9.36 8.19 0.32
N ILE A 668 10.52 7.54 0.22
CA ILE A 668 10.69 6.31 -0.57
C ILE A 668 10.53 5.12 0.38
N TYR A 669 9.69 4.18 0.00
CA TYR A 669 9.35 2.99 0.77
C TYR A 669 10.11 1.75 0.26
N GLY A 670 10.31 0.79 1.16
CA GLY A 670 10.97 -0.49 0.89
C GLY A 670 12.43 -0.53 1.33
N PRO A 671 13.12 -1.66 1.06
CA PRO A 671 14.44 -1.90 1.62
C PRO A 671 15.50 -1.06 0.89
N PRO A 672 16.74 -1.00 1.45
CA PRO A 672 17.86 -0.33 0.79
C PRO A 672 18.12 -0.84 -0.63
N ALA A 673 18.76 -0.02 -1.47
CA ALA A 673 19.00 -0.34 -2.88
C ALA A 673 19.66 -1.71 -3.14
N ALA A 674 20.55 -2.14 -2.23
CA ALA A 674 21.23 -3.44 -2.31
C ALA A 674 20.28 -4.64 -2.23
N GLN A 675 19.07 -4.48 -1.67
CA GLN A 675 18.08 -5.54 -1.47
C GLN A 675 16.84 -5.38 -2.36
N ARG A 676 16.87 -4.49 -3.36
CA ARG A 676 15.75 -4.31 -4.30
C ARG A 676 16.17 -4.15 -5.76
N GLY A 677 15.24 -4.46 -6.66
CA GLY A 677 15.35 -4.18 -8.09
C GLY A 677 15.24 -2.70 -8.42
N ALA A 678 15.18 -2.34 -9.71
CA ALA A 678 15.11 -0.96 -10.16
C ALA A 678 13.71 -0.32 -10.06
N THR A 679 13.01 -0.56 -8.94
CA THR A 679 11.67 -0.06 -8.66
C THR A 679 11.70 0.80 -7.41
N LEU A 680 11.09 1.99 -7.48
CA LEU A 680 10.93 2.90 -6.36
C LEU A 680 9.44 3.13 -6.12
N MET A 681 8.99 2.83 -4.90
CA MET A 681 7.66 3.19 -4.39
C MET A 681 7.81 4.41 -3.51
N LEU A 682 7.03 5.47 -3.72
CA LEU A 682 7.16 6.72 -2.97
C LEU A 682 5.86 7.51 -2.89
N ASN A 683 5.78 8.38 -1.88
CA ASN A 683 4.80 9.46 -1.79
C ASN A 683 5.51 10.80 -1.70
N PHE A 684 4.86 11.84 -2.24
CA PHE A 684 5.31 13.22 -2.14
C PHE A 684 4.57 13.91 -1.00
N PHE A 685 5.23 14.89 -0.38
CA PHE A 685 4.69 15.72 0.67
C PHE A 685 4.81 17.18 0.25
N ASP A 686 3.91 18.01 0.77
CA ASP A 686 3.91 19.44 0.54
C ASP A 686 4.84 20.16 1.54
N CYS A 687 4.97 21.48 1.42
CA CYS A 687 5.84 22.25 2.30
C CYS A 687 5.40 22.34 3.77
N TYR A 688 4.27 21.75 4.12
CA TYR A 688 3.74 21.66 5.49
C TYR A 688 3.79 20.23 6.05
N GLY A 689 4.22 19.26 5.23
CA GLY A 689 4.32 17.85 5.61
C GLY A 689 3.08 17.03 5.28
N SER A 690 2.13 17.59 4.53
CA SER A 690 0.90 16.94 4.12
C SER A 690 1.14 16.10 2.87
N ILE A 691 0.48 14.94 2.77
CA ILE A 691 0.63 14.08 1.58
C ILE A 691 0.07 14.77 0.34
N LEU A 692 0.85 14.78 -0.75
CA LEU A 692 0.36 15.14 -2.07
C LEU A 692 -0.29 13.90 -2.69
N PRO A 693 -1.61 13.91 -2.98
CA PRO A 693 -2.30 12.70 -3.43
C PRO A 693 -1.67 12.08 -4.68
N HIS A 694 -1.34 10.79 -4.62
CA HIS A 694 -0.60 10.10 -5.68
C HIS A 694 -1.33 10.14 -7.05
N ALA A 695 -2.67 10.19 -7.06
CA ALA A 695 -3.47 10.38 -8.27
C ALA A 695 -3.24 11.74 -8.93
N ARG A 696 -3.06 12.79 -8.13
CA ARG A 696 -2.77 14.14 -8.62
C ARG A 696 -1.35 14.26 -9.14
N ILE A 697 -0.39 13.66 -8.41
CA ILE A 697 0.99 13.53 -8.89
C ILE A 697 1.04 12.84 -10.25
N LYS A 698 0.31 11.72 -10.43
CA LYS A 698 0.23 11.05 -11.74
C LYS A 698 -0.36 11.94 -12.82
N ARG A 699 -1.51 12.59 -12.56
CA ARG A 699 -2.14 13.50 -13.54
C ARG A 699 -1.21 14.66 -13.93
N ALA A 700 -0.45 15.19 -12.97
CA ALA A 700 0.55 16.22 -13.24
C ALA A 700 1.71 15.67 -14.10
N ALA A 701 2.25 14.50 -13.77
CA ALA A 701 3.32 13.85 -14.53
C ALA A 701 2.90 13.53 -15.98
N ASP A 702 1.67 13.03 -16.18
CA ASP A 702 1.12 12.68 -17.50
C ASP A 702 1.10 13.91 -18.44
N ARG A 703 0.86 15.13 -17.91
CA ARG A 703 0.87 16.39 -18.71
C ARG A 703 2.24 16.71 -19.31
N PHE A 704 3.32 16.17 -18.74
CA PHE A 704 4.69 16.38 -19.20
C PHE A 704 5.28 15.14 -19.88
N GLY A 705 4.43 14.19 -20.30
CA GLY A 705 4.85 12.97 -20.97
C GLY A 705 5.55 11.96 -20.05
N ILE A 706 5.41 12.09 -18.73
CA ILE A 706 6.00 11.17 -17.76
C ILE A 706 4.97 10.10 -17.39
N THR A 707 5.13 8.90 -17.94
CA THR A 707 4.27 7.76 -17.66
C THR A 707 4.77 7.00 -16.43
N LEU A 708 3.98 7.00 -15.37
CA LEU A 708 4.24 6.27 -14.13
C LEU A 708 2.97 5.60 -13.61
N ARG A 709 3.09 4.79 -12.56
CA ARG A 709 1.93 4.12 -11.95
C ARG A 709 1.60 4.70 -10.59
N ASN A 710 0.32 4.73 -10.25
CA ASN A 710 -0.16 5.16 -8.94
C ASN A 710 -1.17 4.13 -8.36
N GLY A 711 -1.51 4.28 -7.08
CA GLY A 711 -2.48 3.43 -6.38
C GLY A 711 -1.80 2.27 -5.64
N CYS A 712 -2.47 1.12 -5.57
CA CYS A 712 -1.96 -0.02 -4.80
C CYS A 712 -1.14 -1.03 -5.63
N PHE A 713 -0.92 -0.78 -6.93
CA PHE A 713 -0.13 -1.64 -7.83
C PHE A 713 -0.55 -3.12 -7.87
N CYS A 714 -1.82 -3.42 -7.55
CA CYS A 714 -2.29 -4.78 -7.31
C CYS A 714 -1.50 -5.52 -6.22
N ASN A 715 -0.95 -4.81 -5.25
CA ASN A 715 -0.19 -5.30 -4.10
C ASN A 715 -0.60 -4.49 -2.87
N LEU A 716 -1.86 -4.69 -2.46
CA LEU A 716 -2.45 -3.94 -1.36
C LEU A 716 -1.68 -4.18 -0.06
N GLY A 717 -1.17 -5.39 0.19
CA GLY A 717 -0.50 -5.69 1.46
C GLY A 717 0.79 -4.90 1.68
N ALA A 718 1.67 -4.78 0.67
CA ALA A 718 2.88 -3.97 0.78
C ALA A 718 2.56 -2.46 0.87
N VAL A 719 1.60 -1.99 0.07
CA VAL A 719 1.19 -0.58 0.05
C VAL A 719 0.53 -0.20 1.36
N GLN A 720 -0.43 -0.99 1.83
CA GLN A 720 -1.08 -0.81 3.12
C GLN A 720 -0.06 -0.81 4.25
N GLN A 721 0.89 -1.76 4.26
CA GLN A 721 1.96 -1.77 5.27
C GLN A 721 2.77 -0.47 5.20
N ALA A 722 3.16 0.00 4.02
CA ALA A 722 3.99 1.18 3.83
C ALA A 722 3.29 2.51 4.17
N THR A 723 2.03 2.66 3.75
CA THR A 723 1.28 3.93 3.80
C THR A 723 0.29 4.00 4.95
N TYR A 724 0.22 2.97 5.82
CA TYR A 724 -0.71 2.93 6.96
C TYR A 724 -0.65 4.19 7.85
N ALA A 725 0.55 4.73 8.06
CA ALA A 725 0.78 5.92 8.89
C ALA A 725 0.28 7.23 8.25
N THR A 726 0.19 7.28 6.91
CA THR A 726 -0.28 8.46 6.17
C THR A 726 -1.77 8.36 5.78
N ALA A 727 -2.33 7.15 5.82
CA ALA A 727 -3.66 6.81 5.35
C ALA A 727 -4.76 6.92 6.43
N GLY A 728 -4.41 6.73 7.70
CA GLY A 728 -5.38 6.41 8.74
C GLY A 728 -5.95 5.00 8.53
N ALA A 729 -6.03 4.21 9.60
CA ALA A 729 -6.51 2.83 9.50
C ALA A 729 -7.96 2.72 9.03
N GLU A 730 -8.78 3.74 9.33
CA GLU A 730 -10.18 3.81 8.96
C GLU A 730 -10.44 3.94 7.45
N HIS A 731 -9.48 4.42 6.65
CA HIS A 731 -9.68 4.60 5.20
C HIS A 731 -9.38 3.33 4.39
N CYS A 732 -8.51 2.44 4.89
CA CYS A 732 -8.22 1.15 4.24
C CYS A 732 -9.11 0.02 4.75
N GLU A 733 -9.50 0.06 6.03
CA GLU A 733 -10.45 -0.87 6.64
C GLU A 733 -11.89 -0.40 6.42
N LEU A 734 -12.24 -0.28 5.15
CA LEU A 734 -13.55 0.12 4.71
C LEU A 734 -14.58 -0.83 5.30
N ASP A 735 -15.42 -0.22 6.11
CA ASP A 735 -16.43 -0.77 6.98
C ASP A 735 -16.98 -2.14 6.50
N LYS A 736 -16.71 -3.20 7.26
CA LYS A 736 -17.34 -4.52 7.07
C LYS A 736 -18.87 -4.47 7.20
N THR A 737 -19.44 -3.34 7.64
CA THR A 737 -20.88 -3.12 7.81
C THR A 737 -21.48 -2.06 6.87
N GLY A 738 -20.66 -1.34 6.09
CA GLY A 738 -21.08 -0.29 5.16
C GLY A 738 -20.36 -0.42 3.82
N LYS A 739 -21.04 -1.00 2.82
CA LYS A 739 -20.51 -1.26 1.47
C LYS A 739 -19.79 -0.03 0.90
N ILE A 740 -18.50 -0.15 0.59
CA ILE A 740 -18.05 0.44 -0.68
C ILE A 740 -18.83 -0.31 -1.75
N LEU A 741 -19.68 0.42 -2.46
CA LEU A 741 -20.65 -0.15 -3.39
C LEU A 741 -19.99 -0.59 -4.71
N ASP A 742 -18.84 -0.01 -5.07
CA ASP A 742 -18.14 -0.26 -6.33
C ASP A 742 -16.70 0.33 -6.37
N CYS A 743 -15.94 -0.04 -7.40
CA CYS A 743 -14.57 0.46 -7.63
C CYS A 743 -14.52 1.99 -7.79
N THR A 744 -15.53 2.60 -8.41
CA THR A 744 -15.57 4.05 -8.63
C THR A 744 -15.58 4.80 -7.30
N THR A 745 -16.40 4.37 -6.35
CA THR A 745 -16.48 4.94 -5.02
C THR A 745 -15.16 4.77 -4.26
N PHE A 746 -14.47 3.63 -4.41
CA PHE A 746 -13.14 3.43 -3.81
C PHE A 746 -12.09 4.35 -4.43
N ASP A 747 -12.09 4.48 -5.75
CA ASP A 747 -11.18 5.36 -6.47
C ASP A 747 -11.40 6.82 -6.02
N GLU A 748 -12.64 7.33 -6.08
CA GLU A 748 -12.98 8.71 -5.73
C GLU A 748 -12.76 9.04 -4.25
N LYS A 749 -13.20 8.16 -3.34
CA LYS A 749 -13.18 8.47 -1.90
C LYS A 749 -11.87 8.15 -1.22
N ILE A 750 -11.02 7.27 -1.80
CA ILE A 750 -9.81 6.77 -1.13
C ILE A 750 -8.56 7.04 -1.98
N LEU A 751 -8.51 6.55 -3.22
CA LEU A 751 -7.30 6.69 -4.04
C LEU A 751 -7.08 8.13 -4.54
N GLU A 752 -8.14 8.83 -4.96
CA GLU A 752 -8.04 10.19 -5.48
C GLU A 752 -7.70 11.21 -4.38
N LYS A 753 -8.18 10.97 -3.16
CA LYS A 753 -7.83 11.75 -1.97
C LYS A 753 -6.40 11.47 -1.48
N GLY A 754 -5.80 10.36 -1.90
CA GLY A 754 -4.47 9.95 -1.45
C GLY A 754 -4.46 9.27 -0.08
N ASP A 755 -5.64 8.88 0.41
CA ASP A 755 -5.81 8.21 1.70
C ASP A 755 -5.28 6.77 1.66
N CYS A 756 -5.07 6.18 0.48
CA CYS A 756 -4.34 4.92 0.34
C CYS A 756 -3.66 4.88 -1.02
N GLY A 757 -2.42 4.41 -1.08
CA GLY A 757 -1.69 4.26 -2.33
C GLY A 757 -0.37 5.00 -2.36
N ALA A 758 0.38 4.77 -3.43
CA ALA A 758 1.64 5.46 -3.67
C ALA A 758 1.84 5.74 -5.15
N VAL A 759 2.92 6.44 -5.49
CA VAL A 759 3.51 6.44 -6.83
C VAL A 759 4.55 5.32 -6.92
N ARG A 760 4.58 4.61 -8.04
CA ARG A 760 5.64 3.66 -8.39
C ARG A 760 6.29 4.06 -9.70
N ILE A 761 7.61 4.12 -9.67
CA ILE A 761 8.46 4.26 -10.84
C ILE A 761 9.37 3.05 -10.95
N SER A 762 9.67 2.63 -12.17
CA SER A 762 10.49 1.47 -12.46
C SER A 762 11.23 1.64 -13.79
N PHE A 763 12.53 1.40 -13.76
CA PHE A 763 13.40 1.45 -14.94
C PHE A 763 13.52 0.06 -15.59
N GLY A 764 13.80 0.01 -16.89
CA GLY A 764 13.92 -1.24 -17.62
C GLY A 764 14.58 -1.09 -18.99
N LEU A 765 14.18 -1.93 -19.95
CA LEU A 765 14.90 -2.09 -21.21
C LEU A 765 15.12 -0.78 -21.97
N GLY A 766 14.11 0.08 -22.08
CA GLY A 766 14.18 1.32 -22.85
C GLY A 766 14.66 2.55 -22.06
N SER A 767 14.97 2.41 -20.78
CA SER A 767 15.31 3.55 -19.92
C SER A 767 16.75 4.05 -20.11
N ASN A 768 16.95 5.36 -20.04
CA ASN A 768 18.27 5.99 -19.98
C ASN A 768 18.37 7.07 -18.88
N PHE A 769 19.50 7.77 -18.82
CA PHE A 769 19.73 8.83 -17.82
C PHE A 769 18.77 10.02 -18.00
N THR A 770 18.39 10.32 -19.24
CA THR A 770 17.44 11.40 -19.54
C THR A 770 16.08 11.16 -18.88
N ASP A 771 15.60 9.92 -18.87
CA ASP A 771 14.35 9.55 -18.19
C ASP A 771 14.43 9.81 -16.67
N ALA A 772 15.53 9.39 -16.02
CA ALA A 772 15.74 9.61 -14.59
C ALA A 772 15.85 11.11 -14.27
N TYR A 773 16.55 11.89 -15.10
CA TYR A 773 16.71 13.33 -14.92
C TYR A 773 15.39 14.10 -15.11
N ARG A 774 14.57 13.73 -16.11
CA ARG A 774 13.25 14.34 -16.33
C ARG A 774 12.34 14.14 -15.12
N PHE A 775 12.35 12.95 -14.53
CA PHE A 775 11.59 12.70 -13.30
C PHE A 775 12.14 13.49 -12.11
N LEU A 776 13.46 13.63 -11.98
CA LEU A 776 14.06 14.48 -10.95
C LEU A 776 13.62 15.95 -11.11
N LEU A 777 13.65 16.49 -12.33
CA LEU A 777 13.16 17.84 -12.60
C LEU A 777 11.69 18.00 -12.22
N PHE A 778 10.85 17.04 -12.62
CA PHE A 778 9.44 17.02 -12.22
C PHE A 778 9.28 17.06 -10.69
N ALA A 779 10.01 16.22 -9.96
CA ALA A 779 9.99 16.23 -8.50
C ALA A 779 10.46 17.57 -7.93
N THR A 780 11.56 18.15 -8.43
CA THR A 780 12.06 19.45 -7.98
C THR A 780 11.04 20.58 -8.18
N CYS A 781 10.20 20.51 -9.23
CA CYS A 781 9.14 21.50 -9.45
C CYS A 781 8.03 21.47 -8.38
N LEU A 782 7.94 20.40 -7.59
CA LEU A 782 7.01 20.25 -6.46
C LEU A 782 7.57 20.82 -5.15
N LEU A 783 8.82 21.28 -5.12
CA LEU A 783 9.37 21.93 -3.93
C LEU A 783 8.57 23.18 -3.58
N ASP A 784 8.49 23.44 -2.27
CA ASP A 784 7.77 24.59 -1.70
C ASP A 784 6.30 24.76 -2.12
N THR A 785 5.70 23.71 -2.69
CA THR A 785 4.30 23.64 -3.11
C THR A 785 3.39 23.28 -1.94
N ASP A 786 2.19 23.85 -1.90
CA ASP A 786 1.08 23.46 -1.02
C ASP A 786 0.15 22.51 -1.78
N ALA A 787 -0.42 21.50 -1.12
CA ALA A 787 -1.41 20.60 -1.69
C ALA A 787 -2.56 21.36 -2.39
N SER A 788 -3.04 22.47 -1.81
CA SER A 788 -4.09 23.32 -2.39
C SER A 788 -3.62 24.05 -3.67
N GLY A 789 -2.33 24.38 -3.76
CA GLY A 789 -1.72 25.00 -4.93
C GLY A 789 -1.68 24.04 -6.13
N LEU A 790 -1.40 22.76 -5.87
CA LEU A 790 -1.46 21.70 -6.88
C LEU A 790 -2.91 21.46 -7.35
N GLU A 791 -3.89 21.47 -6.44
CA GLU A 791 -5.33 21.35 -6.77
C GLU A 791 -5.80 22.45 -7.71
N CYS A 792 -5.55 23.70 -7.35
CA CYS A 792 -6.01 24.86 -8.11
C CYS A 792 -5.45 24.85 -9.55
N MET A 793 -4.17 24.47 -9.72
CA MET A 793 -3.56 24.29 -11.04
C MET A 793 -4.24 23.17 -11.86
N MET A 794 -4.69 22.11 -11.20
CA MET A 794 -5.37 21.01 -11.87
C MET A 794 -6.78 21.41 -12.35
N GLU A 795 -7.52 22.14 -11.53
CA GLU A 795 -8.89 22.62 -11.84
C GLU A 795 -8.90 23.67 -12.95
N GLN A 796 -8.00 24.65 -12.90
CA GLN A 796 -7.89 25.72 -13.90
C GLN A 796 -7.54 25.19 -15.31
N SER A 797 -6.94 24.00 -15.38
CA SER A 797 -6.50 23.36 -16.63
C SER A 797 -7.49 22.30 -17.15
N SER A 798 -8.71 22.21 -16.59
CA SER A 798 -9.78 21.33 -17.11
C SER A 798 -10.46 21.86 -18.39
N ALA A 799 -10.01 23.00 -18.92
CA ALA A 799 -10.33 23.42 -20.29
C ALA A 799 -9.71 22.42 -21.30
N PRO A 800 -10.43 22.01 -22.36
CA PRO A 800 -9.97 20.95 -23.26
C PRO A 800 -8.65 21.32 -23.94
N ALA A 801 -7.71 20.39 -23.94
CA ALA A 801 -6.45 20.54 -24.68
C ALA A 801 -6.73 20.77 -26.17
N PRO A 802 -5.97 21.62 -26.87
CA PRO A 802 -6.09 21.76 -28.31
C PRO A 802 -5.75 20.42 -28.98
N GLU A 803 -6.60 19.97 -29.89
CA GLU A 803 -6.39 18.74 -30.66
C GLU A 803 -4.98 18.72 -31.26
N PRO A 804 -4.31 17.56 -31.28
CA PRO A 804 -3.04 17.42 -31.99
C PRO A 804 -3.30 17.72 -33.46
N ARG A 805 -2.65 18.76 -34.00
CA ARG A 805 -2.62 19.01 -35.44
C ARG A 805 -1.95 17.82 -36.12
N VAL A 806 -2.76 16.87 -36.58
CA VAL A 806 -2.33 15.88 -37.56
C VAL A 806 -1.91 16.67 -38.80
N ALA A 807 -0.61 16.69 -39.07
CA ALA A 807 -0.09 17.19 -40.33
C ALA A 807 -0.63 16.29 -41.45
N SER A 808 -1.72 16.72 -42.08
CA SER A 808 -2.20 16.14 -43.32
C SER A 808 -1.19 16.47 -44.42
N THR A 809 -0.26 15.55 -44.66
CA THR A 809 0.51 15.50 -45.90
C THR A 809 0.41 14.10 -46.48
N VAL A 810 -0.76 13.84 -47.07
CA VAL A 810 -0.88 12.96 -48.23
C VAL A 810 -1.49 13.82 -49.34
N GLN A 811 -0.65 14.33 -50.23
CA GLN A 811 -1.08 14.73 -51.56
C GLN A 811 -0.42 13.77 -52.56
N ALA A 812 -1.31 13.02 -53.24
CA ALA A 812 -1.22 12.32 -54.51
C ALA A 812 0.06 11.52 -54.85
#